data_AF-A0A7V6HFY6-F1
#
_entry.id   AF-A0A7V6HFY6-F1
#
_cell.length_a   1.000
_cell.length_b   1.000
_cell.length_c   1.000
_cell.angle_alpha   90.00
_cell.angle_beta   90.00
_cell.angle_gamma   90.00
#
_symmetry.space_group_name_H-M   'P 1'
#
loop_
_entity.id
_entity.type
_entity.pdbx_description
1 polymer ?
#
loop_
_entity_poly.entity_id
_entity_poly.type
_entity_poly.pdbx_seq_one_letter_code
_entity_poly.pdbx_strand_id
1 'polypeptide(L)'
;MTLVKNNGGRITITNVISTTTGDVVLNGGSIVIAETAGFSACQLVRVGGGTLELRNSAALPDTTAVRVQEGAKVAIKEGVTVTVDKLFLDGEQQIAGTWGAVGSGADHVNDTFFSGLGTLNVISGTQVVYADAVWDGGGTGAGDGFSVAANWDGDALPSFDGFSRAIFATGGSTATVDTPATFTKMTFNAASDFTVAAGAGTLTVGGGGIKAGASTPSPSDRTYTIASDLILDDHQFWNITKNGTGTTYLHVSGAISDGGNAFNLTQRGDSVLILSGNNSYGGVTTIATNYAVVRHPNALGSAAGNTIVQDGAYLVVEGGFTLNEPITINGDDVIRWSGTLRSNAGTNTLAAKLTSSYARIRTNNNGCWEVVGGVDGGRLICSAVYGTYIRFAEKPITAGGLTCHTHGGTVIIAVAGNTFTSMEAGGNELRVDVPNAWPANLFLRQGSQGSAGSILNFNGNDQSVGTLIGDYAGSGVRVTYSVAPMTLTVDQSDNTIYNAMITGAVSVVKLGTGKLTLTNAYHTTSGSFTVSNGTLSVSNFGSLGPNSTNIVVGGSGTLDLSSTNPSMIADTAVVTMPESGVSTAKINLAAGVNESVGWLFYGDKMKRAGTYGASGSAATYKDNTHFSGTGVLKVLHDNAGTLMWLR
;
A
#
# COMPACT_ATOMS: atom_id res chain seq x y z
N MET A 1 2.97 -6.72 -24.21
CA MET A 1 2.53 -6.81 -22.80
C MET A 1 3.39 -7.85 -22.10
N THR A 2 4.06 -7.49 -21.01
CA THR A 2 4.94 -8.41 -20.25
C THR A 2 4.10 -9.26 -19.30
N LEU A 3 4.33 -10.57 -19.28
CA LEU A 3 3.72 -11.47 -18.31
C LEU A 3 4.65 -11.57 -17.09
N VAL A 4 4.17 -11.15 -15.91
CA VAL A 4 4.95 -11.22 -14.67
C VAL A 4 4.22 -12.10 -13.65
N LYS A 5 4.95 -13.03 -13.04
CA LYS A 5 4.45 -13.97 -12.03
C LYS A 5 5.33 -13.95 -10.79
N ASN A 6 4.78 -13.46 -9.67
CA ASN A 6 5.55 -13.25 -8.43
C ASN A 6 5.29 -14.30 -7.33
N ASN A 7 4.04 -14.71 -7.13
CA ASN A 7 3.65 -15.45 -5.90
C ASN A 7 3.94 -16.95 -5.96
N GLY A 8 3.74 -17.72 -4.88
CA GLY A 8 4.01 -19.17 -4.86
C GLY A 8 3.08 -20.07 -5.72
N GLY A 9 1.98 -19.53 -6.25
CA GLY A 9 0.98 -20.30 -7.01
C GLY A 9 1.42 -20.76 -8.41
N ARG A 10 0.53 -21.43 -9.14
CA ARG A 10 0.77 -21.91 -10.51
C ARG A 10 -0.11 -21.18 -11.53
N ILE A 11 0.49 -20.67 -12.60
CA ILE A 11 -0.22 -20.26 -13.83
C ILE A 11 -0.07 -21.39 -14.85
N THR A 12 -1.16 -21.76 -15.52
CA THR A 12 -1.10 -22.67 -16.68
C THR A 12 -1.68 -21.97 -17.88
N ILE A 13 -0.87 -21.81 -18.93
CA ILE A 13 -1.26 -21.25 -20.22
C ILE A 13 -1.71 -22.41 -21.10
N THR A 14 -2.95 -22.37 -21.59
CA THR A 14 -3.56 -23.44 -22.39
C THR A 14 -4.19 -22.88 -23.67
N ASN A 15 -4.21 -23.70 -24.73
CA ASN A 15 -5.00 -23.48 -25.96
C ASN A 15 -4.84 -22.11 -26.66
N VAL A 16 -3.73 -21.41 -26.46
CA VAL A 16 -3.43 -20.10 -27.07
C VAL A 16 -1.95 -19.99 -27.38
N ILE A 17 -1.62 -19.53 -28.57
CA ILE A 17 -0.28 -19.00 -28.90
C ILE A 17 -0.36 -17.48 -28.76
N SER A 18 0.29 -16.95 -27.73
CA SER A 18 0.33 -15.51 -27.49
C SER A 18 1.28 -14.84 -28.47
N THR A 19 0.81 -13.80 -29.15
CA THR A 19 1.59 -12.96 -30.06
C THR A 19 2.30 -11.81 -29.36
N THR A 20 2.35 -11.83 -28.01
CA THR A 20 3.00 -10.75 -27.26
C THR A 20 4.49 -10.71 -27.56
N THR A 21 5.00 -9.48 -27.72
CA THR A 21 6.42 -9.16 -27.82
C THR A 21 7.05 -8.86 -26.47
N GLY A 22 6.25 -8.80 -25.39
CA GLY A 22 6.74 -8.55 -24.05
C GLY A 22 7.33 -9.79 -23.39
N ASP A 23 8.19 -9.57 -22.39
CA ASP A 23 8.90 -10.63 -21.68
C ASP A 23 7.97 -11.57 -20.89
N VAL A 24 8.49 -12.74 -20.55
CA VAL A 24 7.92 -13.61 -19.51
C VAL A 24 8.84 -13.59 -18.30
N VAL A 25 8.34 -13.13 -17.16
CA VAL A 25 9.10 -13.02 -15.90
C VAL A 25 8.46 -13.89 -14.83
N LEU A 26 9.22 -14.83 -14.31
CA LEU A 26 8.84 -15.73 -13.23
C LEU A 26 9.75 -15.51 -12.01
N ASN A 27 9.22 -14.87 -10.98
CA ASN A 27 9.95 -14.60 -9.72
C ASN A 27 9.64 -15.64 -8.63
N GLY A 28 8.53 -16.38 -8.75
CA GLY A 28 8.15 -17.43 -7.79
C GLY A 28 6.98 -18.32 -8.25
N GLY A 29 6.85 -19.49 -7.62
CA GLY A 29 5.82 -20.50 -7.96
C GLY A 29 6.08 -21.19 -9.29
N SER A 30 5.07 -21.32 -10.15
CA SER A 30 5.26 -21.92 -11.49
C SER A 30 4.47 -21.24 -12.60
N ILE A 31 5.06 -21.19 -13.80
CA ILE A 31 4.36 -20.97 -15.07
C ILE A 31 4.45 -22.25 -15.86
N VAL A 32 3.32 -22.75 -16.37
CA VAL A 32 3.27 -23.94 -17.20
C VAL A 32 2.72 -23.57 -18.57
N ILE A 33 3.52 -23.80 -19.61
CA ILE A 33 3.09 -23.67 -21.00
C ILE A 33 2.64 -25.06 -21.45
N ALA A 34 1.32 -25.26 -21.57
CA ALA A 34 0.70 -26.54 -21.87
C ALA A 34 0.96 -27.01 -23.31
N GLU A 35 0.55 -28.23 -23.62
CA GLU A 35 0.86 -28.98 -24.84
C GLU A 35 0.49 -28.27 -26.17
N THR A 36 -0.48 -27.35 -26.14
CA THR A 36 -0.99 -26.62 -27.31
C THR A 36 -0.81 -25.10 -27.21
N ALA A 37 -0.09 -24.63 -26.18
CA ALA A 37 0.11 -23.22 -25.90
C ALA A 37 1.54 -22.77 -26.19
N GLY A 38 1.74 -21.47 -26.34
CA GLY A 38 3.09 -20.94 -26.52
C GLY A 38 3.14 -19.43 -26.67
N PHE A 39 4.33 -18.95 -26.96
CA PHE A 39 4.59 -17.57 -27.37
C PHE A 39 5.19 -17.59 -28.77
N SER A 40 4.75 -16.70 -29.66
CA SER A 40 5.29 -16.63 -31.02
C SER A 40 6.25 -15.46 -31.24
N ALA A 41 6.29 -14.49 -30.33
CA ALA A 41 7.11 -13.27 -30.48
C ALA A 41 7.86 -12.84 -29.21
N CYS A 42 7.79 -13.62 -28.13
CA CYS A 42 8.52 -13.34 -26.89
C CYS A 42 10.03 -13.40 -27.16
N GLN A 43 10.75 -12.33 -26.82
CA GLN A 43 12.21 -12.25 -27.01
C GLN A 43 12.99 -12.67 -25.77
N LEU A 44 12.38 -12.61 -24.59
CA LEU A 44 13.11 -12.82 -23.33
C LEU A 44 12.25 -13.51 -22.28
N VAL A 45 12.81 -14.57 -21.71
CA VAL A 45 12.24 -15.30 -20.58
C VAL A 45 13.20 -15.21 -19.41
N ARG A 46 12.71 -14.68 -18.28
CA ARG A 46 13.46 -14.55 -17.03
C ARG A 46 12.85 -15.47 -15.98
N VAL A 47 13.64 -16.42 -15.50
CA VAL A 47 13.27 -17.37 -14.46
C VAL A 47 14.11 -17.04 -13.22
N GLY A 48 13.63 -16.09 -12.43
CA GLY A 48 14.29 -15.57 -11.23
C GLY A 48 14.06 -16.40 -9.96
N GLY A 49 12.97 -17.20 -9.94
CA GLY A 49 12.65 -18.14 -8.85
C GLY A 49 11.50 -19.07 -9.23
N GLY A 50 11.39 -20.24 -8.60
CA GLY A 50 10.35 -21.23 -8.93
C GLY A 50 10.63 -22.01 -10.22
N THR A 51 9.59 -22.49 -10.91
CA THR A 51 9.71 -23.40 -12.07
C THR A 51 8.93 -22.94 -13.30
N LEU A 52 9.62 -22.73 -14.41
CA LEU A 52 9.01 -22.61 -15.74
C LEU A 52 8.89 -24.00 -16.37
N GLU A 53 7.68 -24.49 -16.59
CA GLU A 53 7.43 -25.80 -17.18
C GLU A 53 7.01 -25.68 -18.66
N LEU A 54 7.76 -26.32 -19.54
CA LEU A 54 7.57 -26.32 -21.00
C LEU A 54 7.12 -27.71 -21.46
N ARG A 55 5.93 -27.79 -22.06
CA ARG A 55 5.30 -29.09 -22.43
C ARG A 55 5.16 -29.34 -23.92
N ASN A 56 5.66 -28.45 -24.78
CA ASN A 56 5.68 -28.62 -26.23
C ASN A 56 6.87 -27.85 -26.85
N SER A 57 7.26 -28.21 -28.07
CA SER A 57 8.44 -27.66 -28.75
C SER A 57 8.27 -26.20 -29.21
N ALA A 58 7.04 -25.75 -29.42
CA ALA A 58 6.70 -24.39 -29.82
C ALA A 58 6.34 -23.48 -28.62
N ALA A 59 6.73 -23.89 -27.40
CA ALA A 59 6.41 -23.14 -26.20
C ALA A 59 7.03 -21.73 -26.20
N LEU A 60 8.23 -21.59 -26.79
CA LEU A 60 8.97 -20.35 -26.92
C LEU A 60 9.46 -20.19 -28.38
N PRO A 61 9.63 -18.95 -28.87
CA PRO A 61 10.28 -18.71 -30.16
C PRO A 61 11.77 -19.04 -30.14
N ASP A 62 12.31 -19.49 -31.27
CA ASP A 62 13.75 -19.74 -31.45
C ASP A 62 14.61 -18.48 -31.27
N THR A 63 14.01 -17.29 -31.32
CA THR A 63 14.69 -15.99 -31.07
C THR A 63 14.79 -15.64 -29.57
N THR A 64 14.27 -16.48 -28.68
CA THR A 64 14.18 -16.18 -27.25
C THR A 64 15.55 -16.29 -26.57
N ALA A 65 15.90 -15.31 -25.75
CA ALA A 65 16.93 -15.51 -24.72
C ALA A 65 16.26 -16.02 -23.43
N VAL A 66 16.79 -17.10 -22.84
CA VAL A 66 16.34 -17.65 -21.56
C VAL A 66 17.39 -17.35 -20.50
N ARG A 67 16.99 -16.67 -19.42
CA ARG A 67 17.86 -16.38 -18.27
C ARG A 67 17.30 -17.08 -17.05
N VAL A 68 18.03 -18.06 -16.52
CA VAL A 68 17.65 -18.86 -15.35
C VAL A 68 18.61 -18.55 -14.22
N GLN A 69 18.09 -18.24 -13.04
CA GLN A 69 18.93 -17.86 -11.90
C GLN A 69 19.08 -19.00 -10.91
N GLU A 70 20.15 -18.93 -10.10
CA GLU A 70 20.37 -19.91 -9.04
C GLU A 70 19.11 -20.00 -8.15
N GLY A 71 18.67 -21.24 -7.88
CA GLY A 71 17.43 -21.54 -7.13
C GLY A 71 16.16 -21.64 -7.96
N ALA A 72 16.20 -21.30 -9.26
CA ALA A 72 15.07 -21.43 -10.17
C ALA A 72 15.27 -22.58 -11.17
N LYS A 73 14.19 -23.08 -11.76
CA LYS A 73 14.22 -24.21 -12.69
C LYS A 73 13.48 -23.97 -14.00
N VAL A 74 14.02 -24.54 -15.06
CA VAL A 74 13.29 -24.83 -16.30
C VAL A 74 12.99 -26.34 -16.31
N ALA A 75 11.72 -26.68 -16.24
CA ALA A 75 11.24 -28.06 -16.35
C ALA A 75 10.78 -28.34 -17.77
N ILE A 76 11.31 -29.38 -18.41
CA ILE A 76 10.94 -29.72 -19.80
C ILE A 76 10.39 -31.13 -19.84
N LYS A 77 9.19 -31.27 -20.43
CA LYS A 77 8.48 -32.56 -20.53
C LYS A 77 9.29 -33.57 -21.34
N GLU A 78 9.22 -34.84 -20.95
CA GLU A 78 9.85 -35.95 -21.69
C GLU A 78 9.45 -35.93 -23.18
N GLY A 79 10.43 -36.17 -24.06
CA GLY A 79 10.23 -36.18 -25.51
C GLY A 79 10.03 -34.79 -26.14
N VAL A 80 10.12 -33.71 -25.35
CA VAL A 80 10.05 -32.33 -25.85
C VAL A 80 11.44 -31.73 -25.95
N THR A 81 11.73 -31.11 -27.10
CA THR A 81 12.85 -30.20 -27.28
C THR A 81 12.32 -28.82 -27.60
N VAL A 82 12.68 -27.81 -26.80
CA VAL A 82 12.36 -26.39 -27.07
C VAL A 82 13.62 -25.71 -27.59
N THR A 83 13.50 -24.96 -28.68
CA THR A 83 14.64 -24.25 -29.28
C THR A 83 14.61 -22.78 -28.87
N VAL A 84 15.77 -22.23 -28.51
CA VAL A 84 15.95 -20.83 -28.08
C VAL A 84 17.28 -20.28 -28.57
N ASP A 85 17.39 -18.96 -28.68
CA ASP A 85 18.59 -18.28 -29.18
C ASP A 85 19.75 -18.48 -28.20
N LYS A 86 19.58 -18.00 -26.97
CA LYS A 86 20.63 -17.97 -25.93
C LYS A 86 20.12 -18.49 -24.61
N LEU A 87 21.02 -19.10 -23.83
CA LEU A 87 20.79 -19.49 -22.45
C LEU A 87 21.80 -18.81 -21.54
N PHE A 88 21.32 -18.24 -20.45
CA PHE A 88 22.14 -17.71 -19.36
C PHE A 88 21.77 -18.43 -18.06
N LEU A 89 22.75 -19.04 -17.41
CA LEU A 89 22.58 -19.68 -16.09
C LEU A 89 23.33 -18.84 -15.06
N ASP A 90 22.58 -18.24 -14.15
CA ASP A 90 23.07 -17.30 -13.13
C ASP A 90 23.95 -16.18 -13.72
N GLY A 91 23.53 -15.67 -14.88
CA GLY A 91 24.21 -14.62 -15.65
C GLY A 91 25.28 -15.13 -16.61
N GLU A 92 25.68 -16.40 -16.51
CA GLU A 92 26.69 -16.98 -17.39
C GLU A 92 26.07 -17.44 -18.69
N GLN A 93 26.51 -16.86 -19.82
CA GLN A 93 26.08 -17.32 -21.13
C GLN A 93 26.63 -18.73 -21.41
N GLN A 94 25.72 -19.62 -21.78
CA GLN A 94 26.03 -21.01 -22.06
C GLN A 94 26.31 -21.24 -23.56
N ILE A 95 27.01 -22.33 -23.85
CA ILE A 95 27.28 -22.76 -25.22
C ILE A 95 26.04 -23.27 -25.93
N ALA A 96 26.05 -23.13 -27.26
CA ALA A 96 25.11 -23.80 -28.14
C ALA A 96 25.19 -25.32 -27.95
N GLY A 97 24.04 -25.99 -28.00
CA GLY A 97 23.90 -27.40 -27.67
C GLY A 97 22.61 -27.68 -26.91
N THR A 98 22.37 -28.95 -26.59
CA THR A 98 21.19 -29.34 -25.81
C THR A 98 21.47 -29.30 -24.32
N TRP A 99 20.57 -28.67 -23.56
CA TRP A 99 20.63 -28.51 -22.10
C TRP A 99 19.46 -29.22 -21.44
N GLY A 100 19.69 -29.83 -20.28
CA GLY A 100 18.61 -30.48 -19.53
C GLY A 100 19.08 -31.06 -18.20
N ALA A 101 18.18 -31.77 -17.52
CA ALA A 101 18.50 -32.49 -16.28
C ALA A 101 19.04 -33.90 -16.56
N VAL A 102 19.53 -34.57 -15.53
CA VAL A 102 19.95 -35.96 -15.59
C VAL A 102 18.82 -36.81 -16.15
N GLY A 103 19.14 -37.60 -17.19
CA GLY A 103 18.19 -38.48 -17.88
C GLY A 103 17.47 -37.89 -19.09
N SER A 104 17.68 -36.61 -19.42
CA SER A 104 17.07 -35.99 -20.62
C SER A 104 17.75 -36.36 -21.95
N GLY A 105 18.98 -36.89 -21.89
CA GLY A 105 19.83 -37.09 -23.08
C GLY A 105 20.47 -35.82 -23.63
N ALA A 106 20.43 -34.71 -22.89
CA ALA A 106 21.11 -33.46 -23.25
C ALA A 106 22.65 -33.61 -23.24
N ASP A 107 23.31 -32.88 -24.14
CA ASP A 107 24.77 -32.74 -24.17
C ASP A 107 25.30 -32.12 -22.87
N HIS A 108 24.55 -31.16 -22.32
CA HIS A 108 24.88 -30.42 -21.12
C HIS A 108 23.84 -30.67 -20.01
N VAL A 109 24.24 -31.49 -19.04
CA VAL A 109 23.40 -31.86 -17.89
C VAL A 109 23.62 -30.90 -16.73
N ASN A 110 22.54 -30.26 -16.25
CA ASN A 110 22.60 -29.33 -15.12
C ASN A 110 21.32 -29.37 -14.27
N ASP A 111 21.29 -30.25 -13.27
CA ASP A 111 20.16 -30.42 -12.35
C ASP A 111 19.90 -29.21 -11.45
N THR A 112 20.84 -28.27 -11.34
CA THR A 112 20.64 -27.04 -10.56
C THR A 112 19.57 -26.17 -11.21
N PHE A 113 19.60 -26.03 -12.54
CA PHE A 113 18.72 -25.13 -13.30
C PHE A 113 17.66 -25.86 -14.13
N PHE A 114 17.81 -27.17 -14.32
CA PHE A 114 16.88 -27.96 -15.11
C PHE A 114 16.18 -29.05 -14.27
N SER A 115 15.04 -29.48 -14.78
CA SER A 115 14.31 -30.67 -14.32
C SER A 115 13.46 -31.24 -15.45
N GLY A 116 12.91 -32.43 -15.26
CA GLY A 116 12.20 -33.15 -16.32
C GLY A 116 13.15 -33.89 -17.26
N LEU A 117 12.60 -34.54 -18.29
CA LEU A 117 13.32 -35.45 -19.18
C LEU A 117 13.39 -34.93 -20.63
N GLY A 118 12.94 -33.70 -20.88
CA GLY A 118 13.12 -33.03 -22.17
C GLY A 118 14.38 -32.17 -22.22
N THR A 119 14.61 -31.52 -23.37
CA THR A 119 15.82 -30.72 -23.64
C THR A 119 15.50 -29.30 -24.10
N LEU A 120 16.39 -28.36 -23.76
CA LEU A 120 16.41 -27.01 -24.31
C LEU A 120 17.57 -26.94 -25.32
N ASN A 121 17.25 -26.77 -26.60
CA ASN A 121 18.25 -26.61 -27.66
C ASN A 121 18.62 -25.12 -27.81
N VAL A 122 19.88 -24.79 -27.54
CA VAL A 122 20.41 -23.43 -27.62
C VAL A 122 21.15 -23.28 -28.94
N ILE A 123 20.69 -22.36 -29.82
CA ILE A 123 21.23 -22.24 -31.19
C ILE A 123 22.40 -21.28 -31.31
N SER A 124 22.55 -20.31 -30.40
CA SER A 124 23.68 -19.38 -30.40
C SER A 124 24.27 -19.18 -29.00
N GLY A 125 25.60 -19.09 -28.96
CA GLY A 125 26.35 -18.89 -27.72
C GLY A 125 27.80 -19.34 -27.87
N THR A 126 28.73 -18.44 -27.62
CA THR A 126 30.15 -18.79 -27.47
C THR A 126 30.41 -18.98 -25.98
N GLN A 127 31.13 -20.05 -25.58
CA GLN A 127 31.49 -20.20 -24.17
C GLN A 127 32.37 -19.02 -23.78
N VAL A 128 31.84 -18.20 -22.90
CA VAL A 128 32.66 -17.29 -22.13
C VAL A 128 32.96 -18.03 -20.83
N VAL A 129 34.15 -18.63 -20.74
CA VAL A 129 34.57 -19.28 -19.49
C VAL A 129 34.88 -18.18 -18.49
N TYR A 130 34.05 -18.06 -17.47
CA TYR A 130 34.31 -17.13 -16.39
C TYR A 130 35.34 -17.72 -15.42
N ALA A 131 36.37 -16.94 -15.09
CA ALA A 131 37.40 -17.33 -14.12
C ALA A 131 37.04 -16.81 -12.73
N ASP A 132 37.28 -17.60 -11.69
CA ASP A 132 37.19 -17.10 -10.32
C ASP A 132 38.42 -16.25 -9.97
N ALA A 133 38.14 -15.06 -9.47
CA ALA A 133 39.10 -14.13 -8.91
C ALA A 133 38.82 -14.02 -7.41
N VAL A 134 39.52 -14.81 -6.61
CA VAL A 134 39.31 -14.87 -5.15
C VAL A 134 40.18 -13.83 -4.47
N TRP A 135 39.58 -12.94 -3.70
CA TRP A 135 40.29 -11.96 -2.89
C TRP A 135 40.74 -12.57 -1.56
N ASP A 136 42.05 -12.57 -1.32
CA ASP A 136 42.68 -13.05 -0.09
C ASP A 136 43.38 -11.94 0.73
N GLY A 137 43.50 -10.74 0.15
CA GLY A 137 44.05 -9.55 0.79
C GLY A 137 45.55 -9.59 1.08
N GLY A 138 46.32 -10.53 0.51
CA GLY A 138 47.79 -10.53 0.41
C GLY A 138 48.61 -10.49 1.70
N GLY A 139 47.95 -10.51 2.87
CA GLY A 139 48.60 -10.44 4.17
C GLY A 139 49.17 -9.06 4.51
N THR A 140 50.09 -9.02 5.48
CA THR A 140 50.60 -7.75 6.02
C THR A 140 51.55 -7.06 5.04
N GLY A 141 51.24 -5.83 4.64
CA GLY A 141 52.13 -4.97 3.83
C GLY A 141 51.85 -4.97 2.33
N ALA A 142 50.91 -5.78 1.83
CA ALA A 142 50.49 -5.78 0.42
C ALA A 142 49.66 -4.52 0.04
N GLY A 143 49.08 -3.84 1.03
CA GLY A 143 48.05 -2.83 0.78
C GLY A 143 46.71 -3.50 0.45
N ASP A 144 45.71 -2.72 0.05
CA ASP A 144 44.34 -3.21 -0.20
C ASP A 144 43.88 -2.96 -1.64
N GLY A 145 44.77 -2.56 -2.56
CA GLY A 145 44.42 -2.21 -3.93
C GLY A 145 44.10 -3.41 -4.83
N PHE A 146 43.14 -3.27 -5.74
CA PHE A 146 42.86 -4.22 -6.82
C PHE A 146 44.05 -4.41 -7.77
N SER A 147 44.88 -3.38 -7.94
CA SER A 147 46.08 -3.40 -8.79
C SER A 147 47.22 -4.26 -8.23
N VAL A 148 47.10 -4.76 -7.00
CA VAL A 148 48.13 -5.57 -6.33
C VAL A 148 47.83 -7.05 -6.50
N ALA A 149 48.69 -7.76 -7.26
CA ALA A 149 48.52 -9.17 -7.57
C ALA A 149 48.47 -10.06 -6.30
N ALA A 150 49.23 -9.72 -5.27
CA ALA A 150 49.27 -10.45 -4.00
C ALA A 150 47.92 -10.46 -3.26
N ASN A 151 46.97 -9.58 -3.57
CA ASN A 151 45.65 -9.55 -2.92
C ASN A 151 44.64 -10.54 -3.53
N TRP A 152 45.06 -11.27 -4.56
CA TRP A 152 44.26 -12.24 -5.29
C TRP A 152 44.90 -13.62 -5.15
N ASP A 153 44.07 -14.64 -4.91
CA ASP A 153 44.50 -16.03 -4.76
C ASP A 153 45.37 -16.47 -5.95
N GLY A 154 46.50 -17.09 -5.65
CA GLY A 154 47.53 -17.42 -6.63
C GLY A 154 48.48 -16.26 -7.01
N ASP A 155 48.42 -15.14 -6.28
CA ASP A 155 49.26 -13.95 -6.46
C ASP A 155 49.22 -13.38 -7.90
N ALA A 156 48.03 -13.41 -8.53
CA ALA A 156 47.84 -13.06 -9.93
C ALA A 156 46.65 -12.12 -10.13
N LEU A 157 46.84 -11.07 -10.96
CA LEU A 157 45.77 -10.14 -11.28
C LEU A 157 44.65 -10.81 -12.11
N PRO A 158 43.37 -10.56 -11.77
CA PRO A 158 42.26 -10.87 -12.65
C PRO A 158 42.34 -10.11 -13.97
N SER A 159 41.63 -10.59 -14.99
CA SER A 159 41.59 -9.95 -16.31
C SER A 159 40.90 -8.59 -16.32
N PHE A 160 39.97 -8.35 -15.37
CA PHE A 160 39.18 -7.12 -15.24
C PHE A 160 38.37 -6.72 -16.49
N ASP A 161 38.17 -7.64 -17.43
CA ASP A 161 37.53 -7.46 -18.73
C ASP A 161 36.06 -7.90 -18.75
N GLY A 162 35.48 -8.15 -17.57
CA GLY A 162 34.11 -8.65 -17.44
C GLY A 162 33.99 -10.17 -17.56
N PHE A 163 35.10 -10.91 -17.71
CA PHE A 163 35.10 -12.37 -17.72
C PHE A 163 35.57 -13.01 -16.40
N SER A 164 35.83 -12.21 -15.38
CA SER A 164 36.16 -12.72 -14.03
C SER A 164 34.97 -12.62 -13.07
N ARG A 165 34.84 -13.57 -12.14
CA ARG A 165 33.93 -13.56 -10.99
C ARG A 165 34.73 -13.17 -9.75
N ALA A 166 34.49 -11.98 -9.21
CA ALA A 166 35.13 -11.57 -7.97
C ALA A 166 34.51 -12.30 -6.77
N ILE A 167 35.34 -12.89 -5.92
CA ILE A 167 34.90 -13.59 -4.70
C ILE A 167 35.65 -13.00 -3.50
N PHE A 168 34.94 -12.24 -2.66
CA PHE A 168 35.44 -11.66 -1.43
C PHE A 168 35.17 -12.61 -0.25
N ALA A 169 36.13 -13.51 0.02
CA ALA A 169 35.93 -14.68 0.88
C ALA A 169 37.03 -14.90 1.94
N THR A 170 38.30 -14.89 1.53
CA THR A 170 39.34 -15.65 2.22
C THR A 170 40.26 -14.79 3.09
N GLY A 171 40.32 -13.48 2.86
CA GLY A 171 41.12 -12.59 3.70
C GLY A 171 40.88 -11.11 3.48
N GLY A 172 41.50 -10.30 4.34
CA GLY A 172 41.28 -8.86 4.42
C GLY A 172 39.90 -8.44 4.94
N SER A 173 39.74 -7.14 5.18
CA SER A 173 38.45 -6.50 5.48
C SER A 173 38.08 -5.43 4.46
N THR A 174 38.99 -5.12 3.55
CA THR A 174 38.86 -4.03 2.59
C THR A 174 39.56 -4.39 1.29
N ALA A 175 38.93 -4.00 0.17
CA ALA A 175 39.52 -4.03 -1.15
C ALA A 175 39.24 -2.69 -1.86
N THR A 176 40.27 -1.92 -2.16
CA THR A 176 40.21 -0.59 -2.76
C THR A 176 40.24 -0.70 -4.28
N VAL A 177 39.25 -0.11 -4.94
CA VAL A 177 39.17 -0.04 -6.41
C VAL A 177 40.13 1.04 -6.93
N ASP A 178 41.43 0.76 -6.97
CA ASP A 178 42.49 1.69 -7.38
C ASP A 178 42.80 1.64 -8.90
N THR A 179 42.28 0.64 -9.60
CA THR A 179 42.37 0.46 -11.06
C THR A 179 40.98 0.12 -11.61
N PRO A 180 40.64 0.47 -12.87
CA PRO A 180 39.41 0.02 -13.51
C PRO A 180 39.26 -1.51 -13.44
N ALA A 181 38.10 -1.98 -12.99
CA ALA A 181 37.80 -3.39 -12.83
C ALA A 181 36.38 -3.71 -13.29
N THR A 182 36.25 -4.61 -14.27
CA THR A 182 34.96 -5.15 -14.71
C THR A 182 34.87 -6.62 -14.34
N PHE A 183 33.81 -6.99 -13.62
CA PHE A 183 33.50 -8.37 -13.26
C PHE A 183 32.15 -8.79 -13.83
N THR A 184 31.99 -10.04 -14.21
CA THR A 184 30.66 -10.57 -14.59
C THR A 184 29.74 -10.64 -13.37
N LYS A 185 30.33 -10.95 -12.21
CA LYS A 185 29.65 -11.23 -10.94
C LYS A 185 30.56 -10.89 -9.78
N MET A 186 29.97 -10.41 -8.70
CA MET A 186 30.65 -10.23 -7.41
C MET A 186 29.98 -11.09 -6.33
N THR A 187 30.77 -11.81 -5.56
CA THR A 187 30.29 -12.65 -4.45
C THR A 187 30.94 -12.20 -3.15
N PHE A 188 30.12 -11.89 -2.15
CA PHE A 188 30.54 -11.54 -0.79
C PHE A 188 30.14 -12.67 0.16
N ASN A 189 31.15 -13.34 0.69
CA ASN A 189 30.99 -14.46 1.63
C ASN A 189 32.10 -14.49 2.70
N ALA A 190 32.78 -13.36 2.88
CA ALA A 190 33.82 -13.18 3.90
C ALA A 190 33.31 -13.53 5.30
N ALA A 191 34.21 -14.07 6.12
CA ALA A 191 33.87 -14.50 7.47
C ALA A 191 33.68 -13.31 8.44
N SER A 192 33.79 -12.06 8.00
CA SER A 192 33.59 -10.82 8.76
C SER A 192 32.99 -9.74 7.86
N ASP A 193 32.73 -8.55 8.42
CA ASP A 193 32.39 -7.39 7.60
C ASP A 193 33.50 -7.13 6.58
N PHE A 194 33.11 -6.70 5.39
CA PHE A 194 34.01 -6.50 4.26
C PHE A 194 33.61 -5.26 3.47
N THR A 195 34.58 -4.47 3.01
CA THR A 195 34.33 -3.24 2.25
C THR A 195 35.05 -3.25 0.91
N VAL A 196 34.32 -3.06 -0.19
CA VAL A 196 34.91 -2.64 -1.46
C VAL A 196 34.97 -1.11 -1.46
N ALA A 197 36.14 -0.57 -1.14
CA ALA A 197 36.38 0.86 -0.93
C ALA A 197 36.56 1.61 -2.25
N ALA A 198 36.15 2.87 -2.27
CA ALA A 198 36.40 3.76 -3.39
C ALA A 198 37.91 4.04 -3.51
N GLY A 199 38.44 3.90 -4.73
CA GLY A 199 39.77 4.36 -5.10
C GLY A 199 39.72 5.15 -6.41
N ALA A 200 40.83 5.23 -7.13
CA ALA A 200 40.91 5.94 -8.40
C ALA A 200 40.30 5.19 -9.60
N GLY A 201 39.99 3.90 -9.43
CA GLY A 201 39.44 3.03 -10.46
C GLY A 201 37.92 3.05 -10.53
N THR A 202 37.38 2.62 -11.67
CA THR A 202 35.95 2.41 -11.89
C THR A 202 35.59 0.95 -11.68
N LEU A 203 34.52 0.67 -10.94
CA LEU A 203 34.00 -0.69 -10.75
C LEU A 203 32.77 -0.93 -11.62
N THR A 204 32.80 -1.98 -12.42
CA THR A 204 31.68 -2.38 -13.29
C THR A 204 31.24 -3.81 -12.98
N VAL A 205 29.93 -4.04 -12.91
CA VAL A 205 29.32 -5.37 -12.73
C VAL A 205 28.42 -5.74 -13.91
N GLY A 206 28.68 -6.93 -14.46
CA GLY A 206 27.92 -7.52 -15.56
C GLY A 206 26.64 -8.23 -15.12
N GLY A 207 26.04 -8.99 -16.04
CA GLY A 207 24.75 -9.64 -15.86
C GLY A 207 24.70 -10.79 -14.84
N GLY A 208 25.84 -11.21 -14.28
CA GLY A 208 25.92 -12.15 -13.16
C GLY A 208 25.54 -11.53 -11.81
N GLY A 209 25.56 -10.20 -11.72
CA GLY A 209 25.06 -9.47 -10.56
C GLY A 209 25.89 -9.65 -9.29
N ILE A 210 25.22 -9.54 -8.15
CA ILE A 210 25.87 -9.55 -6.83
C ILE A 210 25.23 -10.63 -5.96
N LYS A 211 26.07 -11.46 -5.32
CA LYS A 211 25.65 -12.41 -4.30
C LYS A 211 26.26 -12.00 -2.97
N ALA A 212 25.45 -11.94 -1.92
CA ALA A 212 25.89 -11.62 -0.57
C ALA A 212 25.32 -12.63 0.43
N GLY A 213 26.19 -13.39 1.08
CA GLY A 213 25.82 -14.39 2.05
C GLY A 213 27.03 -15.23 2.44
N ALA A 214 27.18 -15.52 3.74
CA ALA A 214 28.32 -16.31 4.21
C ALA A 214 28.25 -17.75 3.68
N SER A 215 29.42 -18.29 3.31
CA SER A 215 29.56 -19.70 2.89
C SER A 215 29.40 -20.68 4.06
N THR A 216 29.59 -20.21 5.29
CA THR A 216 29.43 -20.99 6.53
C THR A 216 28.39 -20.32 7.45
N PRO A 217 27.30 -21.01 7.81
CA PRO A 217 26.27 -20.45 8.69
C PRO A 217 26.82 -20.01 10.06
N SER A 218 26.52 -18.79 10.48
CA SER A 218 26.90 -18.23 11.79
C SER A 218 25.71 -17.49 12.43
N PRO A 219 25.67 -17.25 13.75
CA PRO A 219 24.65 -16.40 14.34
C PRO A 219 24.96 -14.90 14.24
N SER A 220 26.15 -14.52 13.78
CA SER A 220 26.58 -13.12 13.72
C SER A 220 26.07 -12.42 12.47
N ASP A 221 25.62 -11.18 12.65
CA ASP A 221 25.34 -10.27 11.54
C ASP A 221 26.63 -9.98 10.74
N ARG A 222 26.46 -9.69 9.45
CA ARG A 222 27.53 -9.32 8.52
C ARG A 222 27.10 -8.14 7.68
N THR A 223 27.98 -7.15 7.55
CA THR A 223 27.80 -6.04 6.62
C THR A 223 28.88 -6.09 5.55
N TYR A 224 28.44 -6.27 4.31
CA TYR A 224 29.27 -6.15 3.12
C TYR A 224 28.98 -4.80 2.47
N THR A 225 29.98 -3.94 2.40
CA THR A 225 29.84 -2.57 1.92
C THR A 225 30.46 -2.42 0.54
N ILE A 226 29.73 -1.79 -0.38
CA ILE A 226 30.27 -1.30 -1.66
C ILE A 226 30.26 0.22 -1.58
N ALA A 227 31.42 0.79 -1.24
CA ALA A 227 31.63 2.22 -1.13
C ALA A 227 32.16 2.85 -2.41
N SER A 228 32.77 2.07 -3.31
CA SER A 228 33.06 2.50 -4.68
C SER A 228 31.79 2.74 -5.48
N ASP A 229 31.82 3.73 -6.36
CA ASP A 229 30.79 3.88 -7.40
C ASP A 229 30.76 2.61 -8.27
N LEU A 230 29.56 2.24 -8.70
CA LEU A 230 29.26 0.99 -9.39
C LEU A 230 28.57 1.29 -10.73
N ILE A 231 29.13 0.76 -11.82
CA ILE A 231 28.53 0.82 -13.16
C ILE A 231 27.85 -0.52 -13.46
N LEU A 232 26.60 -0.48 -13.88
CA LEU A 232 25.84 -1.64 -14.36
C LEU A 232 26.07 -1.77 -15.87
N ASP A 233 26.54 -2.93 -16.31
CA ASP A 233 26.75 -3.23 -17.74
C ASP A 233 25.65 -4.17 -18.33
N ASP A 234 24.78 -4.70 -17.47
CA ASP A 234 23.56 -5.41 -17.84
C ASP A 234 22.54 -5.28 -16.69
N HIS A 235 21.34 -5.80 -16.91
CA HIS A 235 20.30 -5.99 -15.91
C HIS A 235 20.83 -6.79 -14.72
N GLN A 236 20.58 -6.26 -13.53
CA GLN A 236 21.12 -6.73 -12.28
C GLN A 236 20.15 -7.60 -11.51
N PHE A 237 20.71 -8.62 -10.89
CA PHE A 237 19.99 -9.55 -10.03
C PHE A 237 20.82 -9.86 -8.81
N TRP A 238 20.43 -9.27 -7.69
CA TRP A 238 21.21 -9.33 -6.47
C TRP A 238 20.56 -10.32 -5.52
N ASN A 239 21.33 -11.32 -5.08
CA ASN A 239 20.85 -12.35 -4.17
C ASN A 239 21.52 -12.18 -2.81
N ILE A 240 20.74 -11.77 -1.81
CA ILE A 240 21.23 -11.46 -0.48
C ILE A 240 20.58 -12.41 0.52
N THR A 241 21.36 -13.37 1.01
CA THR A 241 20.90 -14.45 1.88
C THR A 241 21.43 -14.30 3.29
N LYS A 242 20.70 -14.81 4.27
CA LYS A 242 21.16 -14.83 5.66
C LYS A 242 22.49 -15.55 5.82
N ASN A 243 23.24 -15.11 6.82
CA ASN A 243 24.37 -15.84 7.36
C ASN A 243 23.82 -16.68 8.51
N GLY A 244 23.41 -17.92 8.28
CA GLY A 244 22.78 -18.74 9.34
C GLY A 244 21.56 -18.07 9.97
N THR A 245 21.62 -17.78 11.27
CA THR A 245 20.58 -16.98 11.97
C THR A 245 20.88 -15.49 11.99
N GLY A 246 22.12 -15.09 11.68
CA GLY A 246 22.52 -13.70 11.53
C GLY A 246 22.02 -13.07 10.23
N THR A 247 21.91 -11.75 10.25
CA THR A 247 21.46 -10.94 9.12
C THR A 247 22.65 -10.57 8.25
N THR A 248 22.51 -10.75 6.93
CA THR A 248 23.46 -10.19 5.96
C THR A 248 22.90 -8.85 5.47
N TYR A 249 23.71 -7.81 5.54
CA TYR A 249 23.46 -6.51 4.94
C TYR A 249 24.40 -6.32 3.76
N LEU A 250 23.87 -6.19 2.54
CA LEU A 250 24.62 -5.58 1.44
C LEU A 250 24.33 -4.08 1.48
N HIS A 251 25.33 -3.28 1.84
CA HIS A 251 25.23 -1.83 1.90
C HIS A 251 25.96 -1.20 0.72
N VAL A 252 25.22 -0.65 -0.23
CA VAL A 252 25.78 0.10 -1.35
C VAL A 252 25.68 1.59 -1.04
N SER A 253 26.84 2.21 -0.77
CA SER A 253 26.96 3.64 -0.50
C SER A 253 27.58 4.42 -1.65
N GLY A 254 28.32 3.76 -2.54
CA GLY A 254 28.72 4.34 -3.81
C GLY A 254 27.53 4.58 -4.73
N ALA A 255 27.65 5.52 -5.66
CA ALA A 255 26.63 5.80 -6.66
C ALA A 255 26.54 4.66 -7.69
N ILE A 256 25.32 4.26 -8.02
CA ILE A 256 25.04 3.27 -9.07
C ILE A 256 24.63 4.01 -10.35
N SER A 257 25.29 3.70 -11.48
CA SER A 257 24.94 4.21 -12.80
C SER A 257 24.86 3.08 -13.83
N ASP A 258 24.24 3.33 -14.99
CA ASP A 258 24.09 2.35 -16.08
C ASP A 258 24.47 2.94 -17.45
N GLY A 259 25.15 4.08 -17.47
CA GLY A 259 25.48 4.81 -18.71
C GLY A 259 24.26 5.29 -19.51
N GLY A 260 23.05 5.29 -18.94
CA GLY A 260 21.80 5.64 -19.61
C GLY A 260 21.10 4.47 -20.30
N ASN A 261 21.51 3.23 -20.06
CA ASN A 261 20.96 2.02 -20.71
C ASN A 261 19.65 1.51 -20.10
N ALA A 262 19.16 2.13 -19.02
CA ALA A 262 17.96 1.74 -18.28
C ALA A 262 17.99 0.28 -17.78
N PHE A 263 19.14 -0.16 -17.25
CA PHE A 263 19.28 -1.51 -16.71
C PHE A 263 18.52 -1.66 -15.39
N ASN A 264 17.68 -2.70 -15.32
CA ASN A 264 16.89 -2.98 -14.13
C ASN A 264 17.77 -3.49 -12.98
N LEU A 265 17.33 -3.23 -11.75
CA LEU A 265 17.92 -3.77 -10.53
C LEU A 265 16.89 -4.61 -9.78
N THR A 266 17.10 -5.93 -9.70
CA THR A 266 16.21 -6.82 -8.95
C THR A 266 16.90 -7.36 -7.72
N GLN A 267 16.37 -7.03 -6.54
CA GLN A 267 16.79 -7.56 -5.26
C GLN A 267 15.99 -8.82 -4.88
N ARG A 268 16.70 -9.87 -4.45
CA ARG A 268 16.12 -11.13 -3.96
C ARG A 268 16.91 -11.73 -2.79
N GLY A 269 16.34 -12.76 -2.16
CA GLY A 269 16.89 -13.46 -1.01
C GLY A 269 16.17 -13.11 0.30
N ASP A 270 16.63 -13.69 1.40
CA ASP A 270 16.01 -13.58 2.72
C ASP A 270 16.77 -12.64 3.69
N SER A 271 17.61 -11.77 3.14
CA SER A 271 18.37 -10.74 3.86
C SER A 271 18.28 -9.36 3.20
N VAL A 272 19.09 -8.40 3.65
CA VAL A 272 18.79 -6.97 3.54
C VAL A 272 19.68 -6.29 2.50
N LEU A 273 19.05 -5.51 1.62
CA LEU A 273 19.72 -4.52 0.78
C LEU A 273 19.62 -3.13 1.43
N ILE A 274 20.72 -2.39 1.49
CA ILE A 274 20.73 -0.97 1.89
C ILE A 274 21.31 -0.16 0.73
N LEU A 275 20.52 0.79 0.21
CA LEU A 275 20.93 1.73 -0.85
C LEU A 275 21.01 3.14 -0.26
N SER A 276 22.21 3.72 -0.31
CA SER A 276 22.48 5.07 0.22
C SER A 276 23.24 5.98 -0.74
N GLY A 277 23.60 5.47 -1.92
CA GLY A 277 24.24 6.24 -2.98
C GLY A 277 23.28 7.19 -3.69
N ASN A 278 23.86 8.19 -4.36
CA ASN A 278 23.17 9.06 -5.30
C ASN A 278 23.07 8.37 -6.67
N ASN A 279 22.10 7.46 -6.83
CA ASN A 279 22.04 6.59 -7.99
C ASN A 279 21.38 7.28 -9.20
N SER A 280 21.82 6.91 -10.41
CA SER A 280 21.38 7.53 -11.66
C SER A 280 20.94 6.54 -12.73
N TYR A 281 20.88 5.23 -12.42
CA TYR A 281 20.40 4.23 -13.38
C TYR A 281 18.93 4.46 -13.75
N GLY A 282 18.57 4.15 -14.99
CA GLY A 282 17.25 4.44 -15.55
C GLY A 282 16.24 3.29 -15.46
N GLY A 283 16.70 2.08 -15.12
CA GLY A 283 15.88 0.88 -15.13
C GLY A 283 14.97 0.74 -13.92
N VAL A 284 14.10 -0.27 -13.98
CA VAL A 284 13.15 -0.60 -12.92
C VAL A 284 13.89 -1.22 -11.73
N THR A 285 13.67 -0.67 -10.52
CA THR A 285 14.07 -1.32 -9.27
C THR A 285 12.96 -2.29 -8.83
N THR A 286 13.30 -3.54 -8.55
CA THR A 286 12.35 -4.55 -8.05
C THR A 286 12.82 -5.11 -6.73
N ILE A 287 12.03 -4.94 -5.67
CA ILE A 287 12.24 -5.64 -4.40
C ILE A 287 11.37 -6.90 -4.44
N ALA A 288 11.98 -8.03 -4.81
CA ALA A 288 11.25 -9.27 -5.06
C ALA A 288 10.95 -10.05 -3.78
N THR A 289 11.85 -10.01 -2.80
CA THR A 289 11.71 -10.75 -1.53
C THR A 289 12.32 -9.95 -0.38
N ASN A 290 11.90 -10.30 0.84
CA ASN A 290 12.33 -9.69 2.10
C ASN A 290 12.20 -8.15 2.08
N TYR A 291 13.29 -7.39 2.12
CA TYR A 291 13.21 -5.93 2.05
C TYR A 291 14.49 -5.23 1.64
N ALA A 292 14.32 -3.98 1.21
CA ALA A 292 15.38 -3.01 1.03
C ALA A 292 15.17 -1.77 1.91
N VAL A 293 16.27 -1.10 2.24
CA VAL A 293 16.32 0.17 2.98
C VAL A 293 16.94 1.24 2.07
N VAL A 294 16.31 2.41 1.97
CA VAL A 294 16.83 3.55 1.22
C VAL A 294 17.14 4.73 2.15
N ARG A 295 18.30 5.34 1.94
CA ARG A 295 18.84 6.43 2.78
C ARG A 295 19.26 7.68 1.99
N HIS A 296 18.87 7.76 0.72
CA HIS A 296 19.17 8.90 -0.15
C HIS A 296 17.98 9.19 -1.10
N PRO A 297 17.72 10.47 -1.46
CA PRO A 297 16.63 10.85 -2.38
C PRO A 297 16.62 10.10 -3.72
N ASN A 298 17.82 9.79 -4.23
CA ASN A 298 18.05 9.10 -5.50
C ASN A 298 18.46 7.62 -5.31
N ALA A 299 18.22 7.02 -4.14
CA ALA A 299 18.69 5.66 -3.86
C ALA A 299 18.09 4.58 -4.79
N LEU A 300 16.93 4.84 -5.39
CA LEU A 300 16.23 3.88 -6.27
C LEU A 300 16.52 4.07 -7.77
N GLY A 301 17.33 5.09 -8.11
CA GLY A 301 17.70 5.44 -9.48
C GLY A 301 17.18 6.81 -9.89
N SER A 302 17.08 7.01 -11.20
CA SER A 302 16.53 8.23 -11.79
C SER A 302 15.01 8.31 -11.64
N ALA A 303 14.44 9.51 -11.69
CA ALA A 303 12.98 9.72 -11.64
C ALA A 303 12.22 9.14 -12.86
N ALA A 304 12.92 8.72 -13.92
CA ALA A 304 12.33 8.04 -15.06
C ALA A 304 12.09 6.53 -14.80
N GLY A 305 12.79 5.95 -13.82
CA GLY A 305 12.60 4.58 -13.39
C GLY A 305 11.26 4.36 -12.68
N ASN A 306 10.93 3.11 -12.40
CA ASN A 306 9.83 2.73 -11.51
C ASN A 306 10.36 1.75 -10.47
N THR A 307 9.85 1.84 -9.25
CA THR A 307 10.16 0.86 -8.21
C THR A 307 8.96 -0.04 -7.96
N ILE A 308 9.16 -1.36 -8.03
CA ILE A 308 8.14 -2.37 -7.78
C ILE A 308 8.50 -3.12 -6.50
N VAL A 309 7.63 -3.03 -5.50
CA VAL A 309 7.69 -3.86 -4.29
C VAL A 309 6.69 -4.98 -4.44
N GLN A 310 7.19 -6.21 -4.48
CA GLN A 310 6.35 -7.40 -4.68
C GLN A 310 5.62 -7.80 -3.40
N ASP A 311 4.55 -8.58 -3.58
CA ASP A 311 3.82 -9.19 -2.48
C ASP A 311 4.73 -10.13 -1.69
N GLY A 312 4.78 -9.95 -0.36
CA GLY A 312 5.74 -10.60 0.52
C GLY A 312 7.05 -9.83 0.76
N ALA A 313 7.30 -8.75 0.03
CA ALA A 313 8.45 -7.86 0.25
C ALA A 313 8.02 -6.50 0.84
N TYR A 314 8.98 -5.71 1.30
CA TYR A 314 8.73 -4.31 1.69
C TYR A 314 9.91 -3.38 1.41
N LEU A 315 9.63 -2.09 1.29
CA LEU A 315 10.62 -1.03 1.18
C LEU A 315 10.59 -0.15 2.43
N VAL A 316 11.77 0.16 2.97
CA VAL A 316 11.95 1.03 4.13
C VAL A 316 12.66 2.31 3.72
N VAL A 317 12.13 3.45 4.12
CA VAL A 317 12.69 4.78 3.85
C VAL A 317 13.14 5.43 5.16
N GLU A 318 14.41 5.83 5.21
CA GLU A 318 15.06 6.39 6.39
C GLU A 318 15.86 7.64 6.02
N GLY A 319 15.35 8.83 6.35
CA GLY A 319 16.17 10.05 6.21
C GLY A 319 15.43 11.37 6.10
N GLY A 320 14.11 11.37 5.88
CA GLY A 320 13.34 12.60 5.77
C GLY A 320 13.59 13.35 4.46
N PHE A 321 13.54 12.63 3.32
CA PHE A 321 13.82 13.18 2.00
C PHE A 321 12.66 12.96 1.02
N THR A 322 12.78 13.57 -0.16
CA THR A 322 11.81 13.44 -1.25
C THR A 322 12.23 12.33 -2.21
N LEU A 323 11.33 11.38 -2.43
CA LEU A 323 11.40 10.37 -3.48
C LEU A 323 10.68 10.88 -4.72
N ASN A 324 11.43 11.02 -5.81
CA ASN A 324 10.95 11.53 -7.09
C ASN A 324 10.61 10.42 -8.10
N GLU A 325 10.84 9.16 -7.75
CA GLU A 325 10.55 8.00 -8.58
C GLU A 325 9.16 7.41 -8.23
N PRO A 326 8.33 7.04 -9.22
CA PRO A 326 7.11 6.29 -8.99
C PRO A 326 7.36 4.97 -8.24
N ILE A 327 6.42 4.61 -7.37
CA ILE A 327 6.50 3.36 -6.59
C ILE A 327 5.20 2.58 -6.77
N THR A 328 5.32 1.30 -7.09
CA THR A 328 4.22 0.33 -7.10
C THR A 328 4.35 -0.62 -5.93
N ILE A 329 3.32 -0.74 -5.09
CA ILE A 329 3.26 -1.65 -3.94
C ILE A 329 2.14 -2.68 -4.11
N ASN A 330 2.43 -3.94 -3.78
CA ASN A 330 1.51 -5.06 -3.97
C ASN A 330 1.40 -5.89 -2.71
N GLY A 331 0.18 -6.10 -2.19
CA GLY A 331 -0.08 -7.00 -1.07
C GLY A 331 0.66 -6.68 0.24
N ASP A 332 0.13 -7.14 1.36
CA ASP A 332 0.86 -7.12 2.64
C ASP A 332 0.47 -8.25 3.60
N ASP A 333 -0.39 -9.19 3.19
CA ASP A 333 -0.85 -10.31 4.01
C ASP A 333 0.29 -11.29 4.31
N VAL A 334 1.15 -11.55 3.31
CA VAL A 334 2.34 -12.40 3.46
C VAL A 334 3.30 -11.85 4.52
N ILE A 335 3.41 -10.53 4.65
CA ILE A 335 4.21 -9.85 5.68
C ILE A 335 3.40 -9.50 6.94
N ARG A 336 2.29 -10.21 7.18
CA ARG A 336 1.43 -10.06 8.36
C ARG A 336 0.94 -8.63 8.57
N TRP A 337 0.58 -7.97 7.47
CA TRP A 337 0.04 -6.61 7.47
C TRP A 337 1.00 -5.54 8.02
N SER A 338 2.31 -5.78 7.89
CA SER A 338 3.36 -4.90 8.42
C SER A 338 3.69 -3.71 7.52
N GLY A 339 3.00 -3.55 6.39
CA GLY A 339 3.25 -2.46 5.44
C GLY A 339 4.32 -2.80 4.41
N THR A 340 3.95 -2.62 3.13
CA THR A 340 4.79 -2.82 1.94
C THR A 340 5.71 -1.62 1.72
N LEU A 341 5.28 -0.41 2.12
CA LEU A 341 6.10 0.81 2.10
C LEU A 341 6.13 1.45 3.49
N ARG A 342 7.33 1.66 4.04
CA ARG A 342 7.53 2.08 5.43
C ARG A 342 8.37 3.34 5.51
N SER A 343 7.89 4.34 6.25
CA SER A 343 8.70 5.48 6.69
C SER A 343 9.16 5.19 8.11
N ASN A 344 10.48 5.04 8.30
CA ASN A 344 11.06 4.65 9.58
C ASN A 344 11.79 5.81 10.28
N ALA A 345 12.14 6.88 9.57
CA ALA A 345 12.80 8.05 10.14
C ALA A 345 12.56 9.31 9.29
N GLY A 346 12.26 10.43 9.98
CA GLY A 346 12.00 11.72 9.36
C GLY A 346 10.68 11.79 8.58
N THR A 347 10.31 12.97 8.11
CA THR A 347 9.17 13.13 7.19
C THR A 347 9.63 12.87 5.77
N ASN A 348 9.22 11.74 5.20
CA ASN A 348 9.56 11.36 3.83
C ASN A 348 8.45 11.81 2.88
N THR A 349 8.83 12.34 1.72
CA THR A 349 7.89 12.86 0.72
C THR A 349 7.84 11.97 -0.51
N LEU A 350 6.66 11.51 -0.92
CA LEU A 350 6.43 10.86 -2.22
C LEU A 350 5.98 11.93 -3.22
N ALA A 351 6.90 12.44 -4.04
CA ALA A 351 6.61 13.47 -5.04
C ALA A 351 6.08 12.88 -6.35
N ALA A 352 6.54 11.68 -6.69
CA ALA A 352 5.97 10.89 -7.77
C ALA A 352 4.79 10.03 -7.28
N LYS A 353 4.05 9.50 -8.25
CA LYS A 353 2.81 8.77 -7.98
C LYS A 353 3.10 7.44 -7.27
N LEU A 354 2.25 7.11 -6.29
CA LEU A 354 2.17 5.79 -5.67
C LEU A 354 1.07 4.95 -6.34
N THR A 355 1.39 3.74 -6.79
CA THR A 355 0.39 2.78 -7.28
C THR A 355 0.19 1.68 -6.25
N SER A 356 -1.03 1.48 -5.77
CA SER A 356 -1.37 0.44 -4.79
C SER A 356 -2.12 -0.72 -5.44
N SER A 357 -1.80 -1.95 -5.04
CA SER A 357 -2.59 -3.15 -5.35
C SER A 357 -2.88 -3.89 -4.05
N TYR A 358 -3.91 -3.42 -3.32
CA TYR A 358 -4.29 -3.95 -2.01
C TYR A 358 -3.10 -3.99 -1.03
N ALA A 359 -2.39 -2.87 -0.94
CA ALA A 359 -1.13 -2.77 -0.21
C ALA A 359 -1.17 -1.66 0.84
N ARG A 360 -0.21 -1.70 1.77
CA ARG A 360 -0.18 -0.81 2.91
C ARG A 360 1.04 0.10 2.92
N ILE A 361 0.76 1.40 3.06
CA ILE A 361 1.75 2.39 3.48
C ILE A 361 1.70 2.54 5.01
N ARG A 362 2.87 2.59 5.62
CA ARG A 362 3.02 2.58 7.08
C ARG A 362 4.08 3.58 7.55
N THR A 363 3.84 4.18 8.70
CA THR A 363 4.85 4.87 9.51
C THR A 363 5.34 3.95 10.62
N ASN A 364 6.62 4.03 10.96
CA ASN A 364 7.21 3.40 12.14
C ASN A 364 8.12 4.40 12.85
N ASN A 365 8.43 4.12 14.11
CA ASN A 365 9.31 4.96 14.93
C ASN A 365 8.88 6.44 14.85
N ASN A 366 9.75 7.32 14.37
CA ASN A 366 9.48 8.75 14.15
C ASN A 366 9.32 9.12 12.66
N GLY A 367 9.11 8.14 11.78
CA GLY A 367 8.91 8.36 10.35
C GLY A 367 7.50 8.83 10.02
N CYS A 368 7.36 9.86 9.18
CA CYS A 368 6.08 10.33 8.64
C CYS A 368 6.06 10.26 7.11
N TRP A 369 4.87 10.38 6.51
CA TRP A 369 4.67 10.44 5.06
C TRP A 369 3.95 11.72 4.64
N GLU A 370 4.54 12.44 3.69
CA GLU A 370 3.86 13.44 2.84
C GLU A 370 3.71 12.86 1.44
N VAL A 371 2.49 12.55 1.02
CA VAL A 371 2.18 11.99 -0.30
C VAL A 371 1.63 13.11 -1.16
N VAL A 372 2.47 13.68 -2.02
CA VAL A 372 2.11 14.82 -2.90
C VAL A 372 1.96 14.41 -4.38
N GLY A 373 2.51 13.24 -4.75
CA GLY A 373 2.43 12.66 -6.09
C GLY A 373 1.07 12.06 -6.46
N GLY A 374 0.16 11.93 -5.49
CA GLY A 374 -1.12 11.26 -5.64
C GLY A 374 -1.00 9.74 -5.60
N VAL A 375 -2.15 9.07 -5.64
CA VAL A 375 -2.22 7.59 -5.59
C VAL A 375 -3.13 7.07 -6.69
N ASP A 376 -2.81 5.93 -7.30
CA ASP A 376 -3.75 5.17 -8.15
C ASP A 376 -3.76 3.67 -7.85
N GLY A 377 -4.63 2.92 -8.56
CA GLY A 377 -4.69 1.46 -8.51
C GLY A 377 -5.85 0.90 -7.67
N GLY A 378 -5.61 -0.25 -7.07
CA GLY A 378 -6.54 -0.94 -6.16
C GLY A 378 -6.69 -0.24 -4.80
N ARG A 379 -7.24 -0.95 -3.81
CA ARG A 379 -7.41 -0.40 -2.45
C ARG A 379 -6.05 0.00 -1.84
N LEU A 380 -6.00 1.17 -1.20
CA LEU A 380 -4.86 1.62 -0.39
C LEU A 380 -5.17 1.41 1.09
N ILE A 381 -4.20 0.90 1.84
CA ILE A 381 -4.29 0.75 3.30
C ILE A 381 -3.26 1.66 3.96
N CYS A 382 -3.64 2.36 5.02
CA CYS A 382 -2.79 3.33 5.72
C CYS A 382 -2.69 2.96 7.20
N SER A 383 -1.45 2.87 7.71
CA SER A 383 -1.19 2.67 9.14
C SER A 383 -0.24 3.72 9.69
N ALA A 384 -0.79 4.66 10.46
CA ALA A 384 -0.04 5.67 11.19
C ALA A 384 0.16 5.24 12.65
N VAL A 385 1.38 5.22 13.18
CA VAL A 385 1.68 4.82 14.58
C VAL A 385 1.77 6.05 15.49
N TYR A 386 1.85 5.84 16.80
CA TYR A 386 1.88 6.89 17.81
C TYR A 386 2.85 8.03 17.47
N GLY A 387 2.34 9.27 17.45
CA GLY A 387 3.14 10.48 17.19
C GLY A 387 3.54 10.71 15.73
N THR A 388 3.03 9.92 14.79
CA THR A 388 3.35 10.03 13.35
C THR A 388 2.10 10.27 12.50
N TYR A 389 2.31 10.64 11.24
CA TYR A 389 1.21 10.87 10.30
C TYR A 389 1.50 10.39 8.88
N ILE A 390 0.41 10.16 8.14
CA ILE A 390 0.40 9.97 6.69
C ILE A 390 -0.52 11.04 6.12
N ARG A 391 0.03 11.99 5.36
CA ARG A 391 -0.72 13.11 4.80
C ARG A 391 -0.74 13.06 3.29
N PHE A 392 -1.92 13.11 2.69
CA PHE A 392 -2.12 13.21 1.25
C PHE A 392 -2.41 14.65 0.88
N ALA A 393 -1.62 15.24 -0.01
CA ALA A 393 -1.73 16.64 -0.42
C ALA A 393 -1.49 16.79 -1.93
N GLU A 394 -1.80 17.96 -2.49
CA GLU A 394 -1.56 18.37 -3.88
C GLU A 394 -2.26 17.55 -4.97
N LYS A 395 -2.03 16.23 -5.07
CA LYS A 395 -2.64 15.33 -6.05
C LYS A 395 -3.53 14.28 -5.38
N PRO A 396 -4.67 13.93 -5.99
CA PRO A 396 -5.68 13.08 -5.37
C PRO A 396 -5.31 11.59 -5.30
N ILE A 397 -6.05 10.89 -4.45
CA ILE A 397 -6.15 9.44 -4.34
C ILE A 397 -7.22 8.94 -5.33
N THR A 398 -6.77 8.23 -6.35
CA THR A 398 -7.58 7.59 -7.40
C THR A 398 -7.50 6.07 -7.30
N ALA A 399 -7.83 5.57 -6.10
CA ALA A 399 -7.73 4.16 -5.71
C ALA A 399 -9.11 3.47 -5.67
N GLY A 400 -9.15 2.13 -5.75
CA GLY A 400 -10.40 1.37 -5.60
C GLY A 400 -11.07 1.46 -4.22
N GLY A 401 -10.34 1.90 -3.19
CA GLY A 401 -10.82 2.06 -1.82
C GLY A 401 -9.73 2.60 -0.90
N LEU A 402 -10.11 3.05 0.29
CA LEU A 402 -9.18 3.53 1.32
C LEU A 402 -9.47 2.88 2.67
N THR A 403 -8.48 2.28 3.31
CA THR A 403 -8.63 1.74 4.67
C THR A 403 -7.60 2.37 5.59
N CYS A 404 -8.05 2.88 6.73
CA CYS A 404 -7.18 3.41 7.77
C CYS A 404 -7.17 2.45 8.97
N HIS A 405 -5.96 2.14 9.45
CA HIS A 405 -5.70 1.42 10.70
C HIS A 405 -4.65 2.20 11.49
N THR A 406 -5.05 3.29 12.13
CA THR A 406 -4.13 4.13 12.90
C THR A 406 -3.96 3.62 14.34
N HIS A 407 -2.71 3.59 14.81
CA HIS A 407 -2.30 3.06 16.12
C HIS A 407 -1.64 4.18 16.96
N GLY A 408 -2.42 5.23 17.23
CA GLY A 408 -1.96 6.45 17.92
C GLY A 408 -1.45 7.56 16.99
N GLY A 409 -1.39 7.31 15.67
CA GLY A 409 -1.09 8.31 14.65
C GLY A 409 -2.32 8.85 13.93
N THR A 410 -2.07 9.61 12.87
CA THR A 410 -3.13 10.25 12.07
C THR A 410 -2.95 9.98 10.57
N VAL A 411 -4.04 9.66 9.88
CA VAL A 411 -4.12 9.78 8.42
C VAL A 411 -4.81 11.09 8.08
N ILE A 412 -4.25 11.89 7.16
CA ILE A 412 -4.73 13.23 6.82
C ILE A 412 -5.02 13.30 5.32
N ILE A 413 -6.24 13.67 4.93
CA ILE A 413 -6.59 13.98 3.54
C ILE A 413 -6.67 15.51 3.40
N ALA A 414 -5.64 16.10 2.81
CA ALA A 414 -5.46 17.54 2.63
C ALA A 414 -5.56 17.95 1.16
N VAL A 415 -6.24 17.15 0.33
CA VAL A 415 -6.46 17.38 -1.10
C VAL A 415 -7.87 16.92 -1.47
N ALA A 416 -8.55 17.66 -2.33
CA ALA A 416 -9.88 17.32 -2.84
C ALA A 416 -9.80 16.50 -4.14
N GLY A 417 -10.94 16.08 -4.68
CA GLY A 417 -10.99 15.39 -5.98
C GLY A 417 -10.56 13.92 -5.94
N ASN A 418 -10.47 13.32 -4.76
CA ASN A 418 -10.26 11.87 -4.59
C ASN A 418 -11.43 11.08 -5.20
N THR A 419 -11.21 9.84 -5.66
CA THR A 419 -12.21 9.04 -6.42
C THR A 419 -12.39 7.59 -5.96
N PHE A 420 -12.19 7.29 -4.67
CA PHE A 420 -12.40 5.94 -4.14
C PHE A 420 -13.86 5.67 -3.73
N THR A 421 -14.34 4.44 -3.92
CA THR A 421 -15.77 4.10 -3.73
C THR A 421 -16.11 3.67 -2.30
N SER A 422 -15.13 3.17 -1.55
CA SER A 422 -15.32 2.70 -0.18
C SER A 422 -14.19 3.17 0.73
N MET A 423 -14.56 3.50 1.98
CA MET A 423 -13.61 3.82 3.02
C MET A 423 -13.95 3.15 4.36
N GLU A 424 -12.92 2.62 5.00
CA GLU A 424 -12.95 2.20 6.41
C GLU A 424 -12.04 3.12 7.23
N ALA A 425 -12.63 3.87 8.16
CA ALA A 425 -11.91 4.79 9.04
C ALA A 425 -11.73 4.15 10.41
N GLY A 426 -10.66 3.38 10.60
CA GLY A 426 -10.30 2.72 11.86
C GLY A 426 -9.05 3.31 12.53
N GLY A 427 -8.99 3.18 13.85
CA GLY A 427 -7.81 3.49 14.65
C GLY A 427 -7.94 4.67 15.60
N ASN A 428 -6.89 5.47 15.68
CA ASN A 428 -6.81 6.70 16.44
C ASN A 428 -7.49 7.86 15.69
N GLU A 429 -6.93 8.34 14.57
CA GLU A 429 -7.48 9.50 13.86
C GLU A 429 -7.39 9.37 12.33
N LEU A 430 -8.48 9.71 11.64
CA LEU A 430 -8.52 10.16 10.25
C LEU A 430 -8.97 11.62 10.25
N ARG A 431 -8.18 12.53 9.66
CA ARG A 431 -8.46 13.96 9.57
C ARG A 431 -8.64 14.40 8.12
N VAL A 432 -9.53 15.35 7.87
CA VAL A 432 -9.61 16.06 6.59
C VAL A 432 -9.23 17.53 6.78
N ASP A 433 -8.43 18.07 5.86
CA ASP A 433 -7.95 19.47 5.92
C ASP A 433 -8.50 20.33 4.78
N VAL A 434 -9.42 19.78 3.97
CA VAL A 434 -10.11 20.48 2.86
C VAL A 434 -11.57 20.05 2.77
N PRO A 435 -12.48 20.92 2.29
CA PRO A 435 -13.86 20.52 1.99
C PRO A 435 -13.90 19.52 0.83
N ASN A 436 -14.87 18.62 0.83
CA ASN A 436 -15.01 17.59 -0.21
C ASN A 436 -13.71 16.78 -0.43
N ALA A 437 -13.08 16.40 0.68
CA ALA A 437 -11.86 15.59 0.71
C ALA A 437 -12.10 14.17 0.20
N TRP A 438 -13.34 13.69 0.14
CA TRP A 438 -13.69 12.41 -0.47
C TRP A 438 -14.93 12.53 -1.36
N PRO A 439 -15.20 11.54 -2.23
CA PRO A 439 -16.38 11.56 -3.08
C PRO A 439 -17.68 11.68 -2.29
N ALA A 440 -18.64 12.46 -2.80
CA ALA A 440 -19.95 12.58 -2.17
C ALA A 440 -20.73 11.26 -2.16
N ASN A 441 -20.47 10.35 -3.10
CA ASN A 441 -21.09 9.02 -3.17
C ASN A 441 -20.33 7.93 -2.39
N LEU A 442 -19.40 8.32 -1.50
CA LEU A 442 -18.58 7.40 -0.74
C LEU A 442 -19.42 6.48 0.16
N PHE A 443 -19.11 5.18 0.14
CA PHE A 443 -19.47 4.26 1.23
C PHE A 443 -18.47 4.42 2.38
N LEU A 444 -18.87 5.09 3.46
CA LEU A 444 -18.04 5.31 4.65
C LEU A 444 -18.48 4.41 5.79
N ARG A 445 -17.60 3.50 6.18
CA ARG A 445 -17.70 2.75 7.43
C ARG A 445 -16.73 3.30 8.46
N GLN A 446 -17.26 3.73 9.60
CA GLN A 446 -16.45 4.16 10.73
C GLN A 446 -16.10 2.96 11.63
N GLY A 447 -14.81 2.77 11.87
CA GLY A 447 -14.21 1.56 12.42
C GLY A 447 -13.70 0.64 11.31
N SER A 448 -12.92 -0.37 11.70
CA SER A 448 -12.40 -1.41 10.81
C SER A 448 -12.16 -2.71 11.59
N GLN A 449 -12.02 -3.85 10.90
CA GLN A 449 -11.77 -5.14 11.56
C GLN A 449 -10.47 -5.15 12.39
N GLY A 450 -9.42 -4.45 11.92
CA GLY A 450 -8.13 -4.35 12.61
C GLY A 450 -8.05 -3.22 13.64
N SER A 451 -9.05 -2.32 13.69
CA SER A 451 -9.10 -1.18 14.60
C SER A 451 -10.55 -0.69 14.72
N ALA A 452 -11.29 -1.25 15.66
CA ALA A 452 -12.73 -1.00 15.80
C ALA A 452 -13.06 0.41 16.33
N GLY A 453 -12.15 1.02 17.09
CA GLY A 453 -12.26 2.43 17.48
C GLY A 453 -11.88 3.35 16.33
N SER A 454 -12.30 4.61 16.38
CA SER A 454 -11.86 5.66 15.43
C SER A 454 -12.29 7.06 15.83
N ILE A 455 -11.44 8.03 15.50
CA ILE A 455 -11.79 9.45 15.47
C ILE A 455 -11.82 9.89 14.02
N LEU A 456 -12.96 10.42 13.58
CA LEU A 456 -13.11 11.11 12.31
C LEU A 456 -13.12 12.62 12.60
N ASN A 457 -12.00 13.28 12.32
CA ASN A 457 -11.77 14.69 12.59
C ASN A 457 -11.99 15.51 11.31
N PHE A 458 -13.03 16.33 11.29
CA PHE A 458 -13.38 17.12 10.12
C PHE A 458 -12.65 18.46 10.03
N ASN A 459 -12.04 18.92 11.12
CA ASN A 459 -11.23 20.14 11.15
C ASN A 459 -11.89 21.37 10.47
N GLY A 460 -13.21 21.53 10.63
CA GLY A 460 -13.97 22.63 10.03
C GLY A 460 -14.31 22.48 8.55
N ASN A 461 -14.12 21.29 7.96
CA ASN A 461 -14.32 21.07 6.53
C ASN A 461 -15.60 20.27 6.25
N ASP A 462 -16.48 20.86 5.44
CA ASP A 462 -17.72 20.23 4.99
C ASP A 462 -17.45 18.99 4.13
N GLN A 463 -18.23 17.93 4.37
CA GLN A 463 -18.12 16.67 3.63
C GLN A 463 -19.50 16.10 3.31
N SER A 464 -19.56 15.29 2.25
CA SER A 464 -20.73 14.50 1.88
C SER A 464 -20.39 13.02 1.80
N VAL A 465 -21.34 12.14 2.10
CA VAL A 465 -21.22 10.69 1.98
C VAL A 465 -22.48 10.06 1.41
N GLY A 466 -22.32 9.02 0.59
CA GLY A 466 -23.41 8.28 -0.05
C GLY A 466 -23.89 7.12 0.82
N THR A 467 -23.07 6.65 1.75
CA THR A 467 -23.50 5.75 2.81
C THR A 467 -22.69 6.03 4.05
N LEU A 468 -23.36 6.24 5.19
CA LEU A 468 -22.71 6.36 6.49
C LEU A 468 -23.09 5.16 7.35
N ILE A 469 -22.10 4.41 7.84
CA ILE A 469 -22.33 3.29 8.74
C ILE A 469 -21.31 3.27 9.89
N GLY A 470 -21.79 2.92 11.07
CA GLY A 470 -21.00 2.72 12.27
C GLY A 470 -21.64 1.57 13.02
N ASP A 471 -21.36 0.34 12.60
CA ASP A 471 -22.01 -0.88 13.08
C ASP A 471 -21.01 -1.96 13.50
N TYR A 472 -19.71 -1.64 13.53
CA TYR A 472 -18.67 -2.59 13.94
C TYR A 472 -18.95 -3.12 15.36
N ALA A 473 -19.05 -4.45 15.46
CA ALA A 473 -19.38 -5.17 16.70
C ALA A 473 -18.31 -5.09 17.80
N GLY A 474 -17.11 -4.58 17.49
CA GLY A 474 -16.05 -4.38 18.46
C GLY A 474 -16.33 -3.20 19.41
N SER A 475 -15.92 -3.35 20.67
CA SER A 475 -16.09 -2.38 21.78
C SER A 475 -15.29 -1.07 21.63
N GLY A 476 -14.70 -0.82 20.47
CA GLY A 476 -13.92 0.39 20.22
C GLY A 476 -14.79 1.65 20.22
N VAL A 477 -14.29 2.70 20.87
CA VAL A 477 -14.93 4.03 20.88
C VAL A 477 -14.81 4.66 19.49
N ARG A 478 -15.94 5.11 18.94
CA ARG A 478 -16.00 5.81 17.65
C ARG A 478 -16.54 7.22 17.85
N VAL A 479 -15.83 8.21 17.33
CA VAL A 479 -16.12 9.64 17.49
C VAL A 479 -16.05 10.33 16.13
N THR A 480 -17.08 11.08 15.79
CA THR A 480 -17.08 12.10 14.74
C THR A 480 -16.97 13.47 15.40
N TYR A 481 -16.02 14.26 14.96
CA TYR A 481 -15.57 15.44 15.70
C TYR A 481 -15.11 16.57 14.78
N SER A 482 -15.36 17.80 15.22
CA SER A 482 -14.72 19.00 14.71
C SER A 482 -14.72 20.10 15.77
N VAL A 483 -13.63 20.88 15.88
CA VAL A 483 -13.63 22.10 16.70
C VAL A 483 -14.38 23.22 15.99
N ALA A 484 -14.00 23.48 14.74
CA ALA A 484 -14.63 24.51 13.92
C ALA A 484 -15.96 24.00 13.33
N PRO A 485 -16.96 24.88 13.14
CA PRO A 485 -18.24 24.50 12.53
C PRO A 485 -18.05 23.83 11.16
N MET A 486 -18.79 22.75 10.92
CA MET A 486 -18.80 22.03 9.64
C MET A 486 -20.11 21.24 9.49
N THR A 487 -20.48 20.92 8.25
CA THR A 487 -21.66 20.12 7.89
C THR A 487 -21.31 18.78 7.24
N LEU A 488 -21.81 17.68 7.83
CA LEU A 488 -21.72 16.33 7.28
C LEU A 488 -23.06 16.02 6.60
N THR A 489 -23.04 15.96 5.28
CA THR A 489 -24.22 15.62 4.48
C THR A 489 -24.27 14.13 4.21
N VAL A 490 -25.37 13.48 4.57
CA VAL A 490 -25.59 12.05 4.42
C VAL A 490 -26.68 11.81 3.38
N ASP A 491 -26.26 11.44 2.16
CA ASP A 491 -27.11 11.25 0.99
C ASP A 491 -27.30 9.76 0.64
N GLN A 492 -27.68 8.97 1.64
CA GLN A 492 -27.84 7.53 1.51
C GLN A 492 -29.24 7.10 1.06
N SER A 493 -29.31 6.16 0.13
CA SER A 493 -30.53 5.45 -0.28
C SER A 493 -30.87 4.28 0.63
N ASP A 494 -29.85 3.66 1.22
CA ASP A 494 -30.02 2.48 2.07
C ASP A 494 -30.26 2.86 3.53
N ASN A 495 -30.86 1.91 4.26
CA ASN A 495 -31.03 2.01 5.70
C ASN A 495 -29.75 1.58 6.40
N THR A 496 -29.21 2.43 7.28
CA THR A 496 -27.98 2.15 8.04
C THR A 496 -28.13 2.46 9.52
N ILE A 497 -27.23 1.87 10.30
CA ILE A 497 -27.06 2.16 11.72
C ILE A 497 -25.73 2.90 11.91
N TYR A 498 -25.76 3.93 12.74
CA TYR A 498 -24.60 4.70 13.10
C TYR A 498 -24.51 4.84 14.63
N ASN A 499 -23.54 4.14 15.22
CA ASN A 499 -23.34 4.06 16.66
C ASN A 499 -22.16 4.90 17.18
N ALA A 500 -21.52 5.71 16.33
CA ALA A 500 -20.45 6.60 16.76
C ALA A 500 -21.03 7.84 17.47
N MET A 501 -20.27 8.40 18.41
CA MET A 501 -20.58 9.69 19.00
C MET A 501 -20.36 10.81 17.98
N ILE A 502 -21.14 11.87 18.06
CA ILE A 502 -20.98 13.12 17.28
C ILE A 502 -20.75 14.23 18.30
N THR A 503 -19.64 14.93 18.18
CA THR A 503 -19.11 15.83 19.21
C THR A 503 -18.51 17.09 18.58
N GLY A 504 -18.32 18.15 19.36
CA GLY A 504 -17.80 19.43 18.85
C GLY A 504 -18.84 20.20 18.02
N ALA A 505 -18.41 20.90 16.97
CA ALA A 505 -19.29 21.74 16.14
C ALA A 505 -19.72 21.06 14.83
N VAL A 506 -20.08 19.77 14.90
CA VAL A 506 -20.50 18.98 13.72
C VAL A 506 -22.02 19.08 13.54
N SER A 507 -22.44 19.71 12.44
CA SER A 507 -23.82 19.68 11.96
C SER A 507 -24.04 18.49 11.03
N VAL A 508 -25.23 17.88 11.05
CA VAL A 508 -25.59 16.75 10.20
C VAL A 508 -26.80 17.11 9.34
N VAL A 509 -26.70 16.85 8.03
CA VAL A 509 -27.81 16.98 7.08
C VAL A 509 -28.15 15.59 6.53
N LYS A 510 -29.39 15.14 6.71
CA LYS A 510 -29.91 13.92 6.09
C LYS A 510 -30.64 14.29 4.79
N LEU A 511 -30.08 13.85 3.66
CA LEU A 511 -30.53 14.23 2.31
C LEU A 511 -31.00 13.05 1.44
N GLY A 512 -30.52 11.84 1.73
CA GLY A 512 -30.89 10.66 0.94
C GLY A 512 -32.24 10.05 1.32
N THR A 513 -32.77 9.16 0.50
CA THR A 513 -34.09 8.52 0.70
C THR A 513 -34.11 7.45 1.80
N GLY A 514 -32.95 6.90 2.16
CA GLY A 514 -32.82 5.86 3.18
C GLY A 514 -32.96 6.36 4.62
N LYS A 515 -32.99 5.42 5.57
CA LYS A 515 -33.03 5.67 7.02
C LYS A 515 -31.62 5.69 7.62
N LEU A 516 -31.21 6.78 8.25
CA LEU A 516 -30.03 6.80 9.13
C LEU A 516 -30.50 6.61 10.58
N THR A 517 -30.07 5.54 11.24
CA THR A 517 -30.47 5.24 12.63
C THR A 517 -29.32 5.53 13.59
N LEU A 518 -29.48 6.55 14.42
CA LEU A 518 -28.57 6.89 15.51
C LEU A 518 -28.92 6.06 16.75
N THR A 519 -27.90 5.40 17.33
CA THR A 519 -28.07 4.51 18.48
C THR A 519 -27.17 4.89 19.66
N ASN A 520 -26.36 5.94 19.54
CA ASN A 520 -25.49 6.38 20.61
C ASN A 520 -26.19 7.45 21.47
N ALA A 521 -26.14 7.31 22.80
CA ALA A 521 -26.76 8.25 23.73
C ALA A 521 -25.88 9.49 24.01
N TYR A 522 -24.59 9.42 23.67
CA TYR A 522 -23.55 10.33 24.18
C TYR A 522 -23.06 11.35 23.14
N HIS A 523 -23.95 11.78 22.24
CA HIS A 523 -23.65 12.92 21.38
C HIS A 523 -23.49 14.19 22.23
N THR A 524 -22.48 15.00 21.94
CA THR A 524 -22.20 16.27 22.64
C THR A 524 -21.99 17.43 21.66
N THR A 525 -22.45 17.25 20.42
CA THR A 525 -22.32 18.26 19.37
C THR A 525 -23.13 19.52 19.67
N SER A 526 -22.56 20.69 19.38
CA SER A 526 -23.27 21.97 19.30
C SER A 526 -23.83 22.26 17.90
N GLY A 527 -23.50 21.43 16.92
CA GLY A 527 -24.03 21.54 15.55
C GLY A 527 -25.51 21.18 15.46
N SER A 528 -26.12 21.54 14.34
CA SER A 528 -27.54 21.29 14.07
C SER A 528 -27.79 19.91 13.46
N PHE A 529 -29.01 19.40 13.62
CA PHE A 529 -29.51 18.27 12.83
C PHE A 529 -30.60 18.76 11.88
N THR A 530 -30.40 18.51 10.58
CA THR A 530 -31.36 18.84 9.52
C THR A 530 -31.78 17.56 8.81
N VAL A 531 -33.09 17.33 8.69
CA VAL A 531 -33.67 16.23 7.92
C VAL A 531 -34.42 16.83 6.74
N SER A 532 -33.88 16.72 5.53
CA SER A 532 -34.48 17.29 4.32
C SER A 532 -35.20 16.24 3.47
N ASN A 533 -34.83 14.97 3.62
CA ASN A 533 -35.41 13.83 2.90
C ASN A 533 -35.10 12.50 3.63
N GLY A 534 -35.82 11.44 3.29
CA GLY A 534 -35.72 10.13 3.93
C GLY A 534 -35.99 10.21 5.43
N THR A 535 -35.32 9.37 6.21
CA THR A 535 -35.54 9.31 7.67
C THR A 535 -34.23 9.47 8.44
N LEU A 536 -34.22 10.35 9.44
CA LEU A 536 -33.26 10.31 10.55
C LEU A 536 -33.99 9.72 11.75
N SER A 537 -33.47 8.64 12.32
CA SER A 537 -34.10 7.95 13.44
C SER A 537 -33.22 7.96 14.67
N VAL A 538 -33.81 8.30 15.81
CA VAL A 538 -33.18 8.23 17.12
C VAL A 538 -33.83 7.08 17.86
N SER A 539 -33.09 5.98 18.04
CA SER A 539 -33.62 4.73 18.58
C SER A 539 -32.57 4.03 19.47
N ASN A 540 -32.97 2.98 20.20
CA ASN A 540 -32.06 2.15 20.99
C ASN A 540 -31.10 2.95 21.89
N PHE A 541 -31.65 3.76 22.80
CA PHE A 541 -30.95 4.70 23.68
C PHE A 541 -30.33 5.94 22.99
N GLY A 542 -30.46 6.09 21.68
CA GLY A 542 -29.94 7.24 20.93
C GLY A 542 -30.42 8.62 21.44
N SER A 543 -29.65 9.66 21.13
CA SER A 543 -29.97 11.07 21.35
C SER A 543 -29.38 11.94 20.22
N LEU A 544 -29.86 13.17 20.03
CA LEU A 544 -29.19 14.20 19.21
C LEU A 544 -28.18 15.02 20.02
N GLY A 545 -28.14 14.80 21.34
CA GLY A 545 -27.19 15.42 22.27
C GLY A 545 -27.75 16.69 22.92
N PRO A 546 -27.37 16.96 24.19
CA PRO A 546 -27.94 18.05 24.97
C PRO A 546 -27.50 19.45 24.50
N ASN A 547 -26.43 19.53 23.70
CA ASN A 547 -25.87 20.78 23.21
C ASN A 547 -26.40 21.18 21.82
N SER A 548 -27.13 20.28 21.14
CA SER A 548 -27.67 20.57 19.81
C SER A 548 -28.98 21.34 19.96
N THR A 549 -28.91 22.66 19.80
CA THR A 549 -30.06 23.55 20.04
C THR A 549 -30.88 23.87 18.79
N ASN A 550 -30.52 23.35 17.62
CA ASN A 550 -31.20 23.64 16.36
C ASN A 550 -31.50 22.36 15.57
N ILE A 551 -32.79 22.03 15.49
CA ILE A 551 -33.31 20.86 14.79
C ILE A 551 -34.24 21.33 13.68
N VAL A 552 -33.97 20.92 12.44
CA VAL A 552 -34.76 21.29 11.27
C VAL A 552 -35.31 20.04 10.60
N VAL A 553 -36.62 19.99 10.37
CA VAL A 553 -37.27 18.89 9.64
C VAL A 553 -38.04 19.49 8.48
N GLY A 554 -37.51 19.35 7.27
CA GLY A 554 -38.04 20.00 6.06
C GLY A 554 -38.16 19.04 4.87
N GLY A 555 -38.59 19.57 3.72
CA GLY A 555 -38.74 18.80 2.48
C GLY A 555 -39.66 17.58 2.66
N SER A 556 -39.15 16.41 2.33
CA SER A 556 -39.82 15.11 2.55
C SER A 556 -39.23 14.33 3.73
N GLY A 557 -38.43 15.00 4.56
CA GLY A 557 -37.71 14.40 5.67
C GLY A 557 -38.61 13.95 6.82
N THR A 558 -38.28 12.82 7.44
CA THR A 558 -38.90 12.33 8.67
C THR A 558 -37.87 12.24 9.79
N LEU A 559 -38.11 12.93 10.91
CA LEU A 559 -37.41 12.68 12.17
C LEU A 559 -38.20 11.63 12.96
N ASP A 560 -37.63 10.44 13.11
CA ASP A 560 -38.26 9.28 13.76
C ASP A 560 -37.72 9.09 15.18
N LEU A 561 -38.54 9.46 16.17
CA LEU A 561 -38.23 9.38 17.59
C LEU A 561 -38.86 8.12 18.17
N SER A 562 -38.05 7.08 18.33
CA SER A 562 -38.48 5.75 18.75
C SER A 562 -37.63 5.15 19.87
N SER A 563 -36.76 5.96 20.49
CA SER A 563 -35.95 5.55 21.64
C SER A 563 -36.80 5.42 22.90
N THR A 564 -36.37 4.55 23.82
CA THR A 564 -36.87 4.50 25.20
C THR A 564 -36.24 5.57 26.09
N ASN A 565 -35.23 6.31 25.58
CA ASN A 565 -34.63 7.46 26.24
C ASN A 565 -35.57 8.67 26.14
N PRO A 566 -36.00 9.30 27.25
CA PRO A 566 -36.91 10.46 27.25
C PRO A 566 -36.24 11.80 26.88
N SER A 567 -34.96 11.78 26.48
CA SER A 567 -34.18 12.98 26.11
C SER A 567 -33.47 12.77 24.76
N MET A 568 -34.26 12.45 23.73
CA MET A 568 -33.75 12.30 22.37
C MET A 568 -33.33 13.64 21.76
N ILE A 569 -33.98 14.73 22.14
CA ILE A 569 -33.70 16.10 21.73
C ILE A 569 -33.38 16.91 23.00
N ALA A 570 -32.57 17.95 22.87
CA ALA A 570 -32.32 18.84 24.00
C ALA A 570 -33.59 19.62 24.37
N ASP A 571 -33.88 19.73 25.66
CA ASP A 571 -34.99 20.55 26.19
C ASP A 571 -34.86 22.03 25.83
N THR A 572 -33.66 22.49 25.48
CA THR A 572 -33.38 23.86 25.00
C THR A 572 -33.43 23.99 23.47
N ALA A 573 -33.76 22.92 22.74
CA ALA A 573 -33.75 22.94 21.29
C ALA A 573 -34.90 23.76 20.71
N VAL A 574 -34.59 24.43 19.60
CA VAL A 574 -35.57 24.97 18.66
C VAL A 574 -35.79 23.92 17.59
N VAL A 575 -37.04 23.50 17.42
CA VAL A 575 -37.48 22.63 16.33
C VAL A 575 -38.20 23.47 15.28
N THR A 576 -37.69 23.44 14.05
CA THR A 576 -38.28 24.16 12.91
C THR A 576 -38.80 23.18 11.87
N MET A 577 -40.05 23.36 11.47
CA MET A 577 -40.70 22.64 10.37
C MET A 577 -41.29 23.65 9.38
N PRO A 578 -41.52 23.27 8.12
CA PRO A 578 -42.24 24.11 7.15
C PRO A 578 -43.66 24.47 7.59
N GLU A 579 -44.29 25.45 6.93
CA GLU A 579 -45.72 25.69 7.15
C GLU A 579 -46.56 24.52 6.60
N SER A 580 -47.76 24.36 7.15
CA SER A 580 -48.69 23.32 6.69
C SER A 580 -48.98 23.47 5.20
N GLY A 581 -48.91 22.36 4.45
CA GLY A 581 -49.12 22.33 3.00
C GLY A 581 -47.90 22.73 2.15
N VAL A 582 -46.79 23.17 2.75
CA VAL A 582 -45.55 23.51 2.01
C VAL A 582 -44.72 22.27 1.68
N SER A 583 -44.71 21.29 2.58
CA SER A 583 -43.88 20.09 2.46
C SER A 583 -44.54 18.88 3.13
N THR A 584 -43.94 17.70 3.00
CA THR A 584 -44.38 16.47 3.66
C THR A 584 -43.53 16.09 4.87
N ALA A 585 -42.73 17.04 5.38
CA ALA A 585 -41.85 16.83 6.51
C ALA A 585 -42.62 16.37 7.76
N LYS A 586 -42.10 15.36 8.47
CA LYS A 586 -42.76 14.77 9.64
C LYS A 586 -41.83 14.56 10.82
N ILE A 587 -42.38 14.72 12.02
CA ILE A 587 -41.84 14.14 13.25
C ILE A 587 -42.71 12.94 13.62
N ASN A 588 -42.12 11.75 13.61
CA ASN A 588 -42.78 10.54 14.08
C ASN A 588 -42.42 10.30 15.55
N LEU A 589 -43.43 10.15 16.41
CA LEU A 589 -43.26 9.86 17.83
C LEU A 589 -43.88 8.49 18.14
N ALA A 590 -43.04 7.51 18.48
CA ALA A 590 -43.51 6.16 18.81
C ALA A 590 -44.42 6.13 20.05
N ALA A 591 -45.19 5.04 20.19
CA ALA A 591 -46.07 4.87 21.35
C ALA A 591 -45.29 4.94 22.67
N GLY A 592 -45.79 5.72 23.63
CA GLY A 592 -45.15 5.93 24.92
C GLY A 592 -44.03 6.98 24.93
N VAL A 593 -43.63 7.52 23.76
CA VAL A 593 -42.66 8.63 23.70
C VAL A 593 -43.31 9.92 24.19
N ASN A 594 -42.64 10.60 25.11
CA ASN A 594 -42.96 11.93 25.60
C ASN A 594 -41.68 12.77 25.59
N GLU A 595 -41.40 13.41 24.47
CA GLU A 595 -40.16 14.16 24.23
C GLU A 595 -40.39 15.65 24.53
N SER A 596 -39.40 16.35 25.10
CA SER A 596 -39.50 17.79 25.40
C SER A 596 -38.56 18.63 24.53
N VAL A 597 -39.01 19.81 24.14
CA VAL A 597 -38.21 20.79 23.38
C VAL A 597 -38.52 22.21 23.84
N GLY A 598 -37.59 23.13 23.62
CA GLY A 598 -37.72 24.51 24.08
C GLY A 598 -38.80 25.24 23.27
N TRP A 599 -38.64 25.25 21.96
CA TRP A 599 -39.52 25.96 21.03
C TRP A 599 -39.85 25.12 19.81
N LEU A 600 -41.04 25.35 19.25
CA LEU A 600 -41.48 24.77 17.98
C LEU A 600 -41.88 25.90 17.03
N PHE A 601 -41.43 25.83 15.78
CA PHE A 601 -41.74 26.77 14.71
C PHE A 601 -42.29 26.06 13.48
N TYR A 602 -43.32 26.65 12.87
CA TYR A 602 -43.79 26.31 11.54
C TYR A 602 -43.53 27.50 10.60
N GLY A 603 -42.58 27.35 9.68
CA GLY A 603 -41.97 28.51 9.01
C GLY A 603 -41.43 29.49 10.05
N ASP A 604 -41.80 30.75 9.93
CA ASP A 604 -41.40 31.80 10.88
C ASP A 604 -42.33 31.91 12.11
N LYS A 605 -43.34 31.04 12.22
CA LYS A 605 -44.38 31.13 13.27
C LYS A 605 -44.07 30.24 14.47
N MET A 606 -43.74 30.86 15.60
CA MET A 606 -43.62 30.17 16.89
C MET A 606 -44.95 29.56 17.32
N LYS A 607 -44.91 28.34 17.85
CA LYS A 607 -46.06 27.62 18.42
C LYS A 607 -46.17 27.86 19.93
N ARG A 608 -47.37 27.65 20.48
CA ARG A 608 -47.65 27.87 21.91
C ARG A 608 -46.97 26.79 22.74
N ALA A 609 -46.68 27.09 24.00
CA ALA A 609 -46.26 26.08 24.95
C ALA A 609 -47.41 25.06 25.14
N GLY A 610 -47.07 23.78 25.25
CA GLY A 610 -48.06 22.70 25.34
C GLY A 610 -47.64 21.45 24.58
N THR A 611 -48.55 20.48 24.48
CA THR A 611 -48.27 19.18 23.86
C THR A 611 -48.79 19.11 22.42
N TYR A 612 -47.94 18.63 21.51
CA TYR A 612 -48.19 18.47 20.08
C TYR A 612 -48.06 16.99 19.68
N GLY A 613 -48.85 16.55 18.70
CA GLY A 613 -48.77 15.21 18.16
C GLY A 613 -49.85 14.90 17.13
N ALA A 614 -49.82 13.71 16.54
CA ALA A 614 -50.85 13.27 15.61
C ALA A 614 -52.20 13.01 16.32
N SER A 615 -53.30 12.91 15.57
CA SER A 615 -54.65 12.68 16.11
C SER A 615 -54.76 11.47 17.03
N GLY A 616 -53.96 10.44 16.81
CA GLY A 616 -53.92 9.23 17.66
C GLY A 616 -53.13 9.36 18.97
N SER A 617 -52.50 10.49 19.24
CA SER A 617 -51.73 10.74 20.48
C SER A 617 -52.61 11.19 21.64
N ALA A 618 -52.01 11.49 22.79
CA ALA A 618 -52.66 12.19 23.91
C ALA A 618 -52.45 13.72 23.89
N ALA A 619 -51.76 14.28 22.89
CA ALA A 619 -51.45 15.71 22.79
C ALA A 619 -52.69 16.63 22.72
N THR A 620 -52.60 17.82 23.30
CA THR A 620 -53.61 18.90 23.18
C THR A 620 -53.73 19.42 21.75
N TYR A 621 -52.61 19.71 21.10
CA TYR A 621 -52.57 20.22 19.74
C TYR A 621 -52.38 19.06 18.76
N LYS A 622 -53.44 18.73 18.02
CA LYS A 622 -53.45 17.65 17.04
C LYS A 622 -53.08 18.16 15.65
N ASP A 623 -52.07 17.55 15.04
CA ASP A 623 -51.57 17.96 13.73
C ASP A 623 -50.97 16.78 12.96
N ASN A 624 -51.76 16.15 12.09
CA ASN A 624 -51.30 15.04 11.25
C ASN A 624 -50.42 15.49 10.07
N THR A 625 -50.35 16.80 9.79
CA THR A 625 -49.50 17.32 8.72
C THR A 625 -48.04 17.27 9.13
N HIS A 626 -47.73 17.67 10.37
CA HIS A 626 -46.36 17.68 10.90
C HIS A 626 -46.02 16.46 11.76
N PHE A 627 -47.02 15.75 12.33
CA PHE A 627 -46.77 14.62 13.23
C PHE A 627 -47.36 13.29 12.75
N SER A 628 -46.72 12.20 13.17
CA SER A 628 -47.23 10.83 13.07
C SER A 628 -46.95 10.04 14.36
N GLY A 629 -47.56 8.86 14.49
CA GLY A 629 -47.44 8.01 15.67
C GLY A 629 -48.43 8.37 16.78
N THR A 630 -48.19 7.89 17.99
CA THR A 630 -49.08 8.09 19.16
C THR A 630 -48.39 8.70 20.37
N GLY A 631 -47.08 8.97 20.27
CA GLY A 631 -46.34 9.75 21.28
C GLY A 631 -46.66 11.25 21.21
N VAL A 632 -45.99 12.01 22.08
CA VAL A 632 -46.23 13.43 22.31
C VAL A 632 -44.91 14.21 22.31
N LEU A 633 -44.92 15.39 21.68
CA LEU A 633 -43.87 16.41 21.79
C LEU A 633 -44.35 17.52 22.73
N LYS A 634 -43.64 17.78 23.82
CA LYS A 634 -43.92 18.84 24.78
C LYS A 634 -43.06 20.06 24.47
N VAL A 635 -43.71 21.18 24.12
CA VAL A 635 -43.07 22.48 23.91
C VAL A 635 -43.08 23.25 25.23
N LEU A 636 -41.90 23.62 25.72
CA LEU A 636 -41.72 24.19 27.05
C LEU A 636 -41.92 25.71 27.11
N HIS A 637 -41.60 26.41 26.02
CA HIS A 637 -41.59 27.86 25.99
C HIS A 637 -42.40 28.43 24.83
N ASP A 638 -43.01 29.57 25.07
CA ASP A 638 -43.57 30.45 24.05
C ASP A 638 -43.44 31.91 24.51
N ASN A 639 -43.87 32.85 23.65
CA ASN A 639 -43.92 34.27 23.98
C ASN A 639 -45.26 34.69 24.63
N ALA A 640 -46.00 33.77 25.29
CA ALA A 640 -47.22 34.12 26.00
C ALA A 640 -46.90 34.78 27.35
N GLY A 641 -46.96 36.11 27.41
CA GLY A 641 -47.03 36.79 28.71
C GLY A 641 -48.31 36.41 29.46
N THR A 642 -48.22 36.25 30.78
CA THR A 642 -49.42 36.15 31.64
C THR A 642 -50.09 37.53 31.73
N LEU A 643 -51.31 37.66 31.22
CA LEU A 643 -52.12 38.85 31.42
C LEU A 643 -52.69 38.83 32.84
N MET A 644 -52.01 39.46 33.81
CA MET A 644 -52.54 39.65 35.15
C MET A 644 -53.53 40.81 35.16
N TRP A 645 -54.80 40.53 35.44
CA TRP A 645 -55.78 41.56 35.74
C TRP A 645 -55.70 41.85 37.24
N LEU A 646 -55.18 43.03 37.60
CA LEU A 646 -55.43 43.59 38.93
C LEU A 646 -56.89 44.04 38.97
N ARG A 647 -57.69 43.43 39.86
CA ARG A 647 -58.99 43.96 40.25
C ARG A 647 -58.84 44.89 41.44
#